data_AF-A0A7V2XVE2-F1
#
_entry.id   AF-A0A7V2XVE2-F1
#
_cell.length_a   1.000
_cell.length_b   1.000
_cell.length_c   1.000
_cell.angle_alpha   90.00
_cell.angle_beta   90.00
_cell.angle_gamma   90.00
#
_symmetry.space_group_name_H-M   'P 1'
#
loop_
_entity.id
_entity.type
_entity.pdbx_description
1 polymer ?
#
loop_
_entity_poly.entity_id
_entity_poly.type
_entity_poly.pdbx_seq_one_letter_code
_entity_poly.pdbx_strand_id
1 'polypeptide(L)'
;MPMRRPLGLCVPLALLAAAASAPAAPVDALVGTDGKVSLSAGRRAICDFTAGLYDRAWAGAAAVGDAKSVAPGQPARRFSVRNPSGPAVPGVATFVEDPKGSLRAEYVFTPAADAALQCLHVSAEFDIPALAGGAWTADGASGVFPLEFKEIGLFNGPVRSLTLKPPAGGALTLAFPDPTPVLLQDNRRWGPSFSVRIHRAPPAGGVFKAGVPVTIAFTLGAADGLAVSLDEPVALAAGPEWAPLAVELDIEPGSALDFSPMGFADAPAGKHGWVRASPDGHFVFEKDPQKTPRRFYGVNFCFSAQYISHEQADRLAERIVRLGYNAVRIHHYEGELCQGQKHSYDLNPEKLDQFDYLLAAFIKRGLYITTDLFVSRPVPRAEIGQPGGGNVGMDEFKDLVPVHAKAWENYAAFARNLLTHVNPYTGRRYAQEPGLAWIALINEGNLGNFFGTLRKVPEWNAAWNRWLAGRYPDRAALAKAWGAELAEGEDPAKGSVAMAGDLHGQAARVRDSIAFLAHVEKDFFGRAADFLRKELGVQALLTNMSCWTNHATDQLARAAFDYVDDHFYVDHPQFLEQPWRLPSRCPNTSPVASGAPGGRHCAFTRLLGKPFTITEYNYSAPGRFRGVGGILTGALGAIQDWSGIWRFCYCHSRENLFKPGAMNYFDMATDPLGQSAERASLCLFLRRDLEEPGTPHVTVAYREEALAAMDRPIPGLAPRWHWAAWVAGVSTLVRRGGPADAPWAAALHGPGSPLPAPGNAAAFAPVGSLDAYALKNEDLLKALRPALGEKNRTDPDRNVFESRGGGILIDAPKDMLVLDTPRTAGGYAPAGQTILTRHGLEAGVREADATVWVSSLDRKPILESRRLLVTHLTDCQNTDIRYGEKARKTLLAWGRLPHLVRAGKAEVKLRLGNAAGLKVYALATSGRRLAEVPSRVEGGALVFTADAAGAAGGQTAVLCYEVAGP
;
A
#
# COMPACT_ATOMS: atom_id res chain seq x y z
N MET A 1 -22.14 57.04 -0.97
CA MET A 1 -22.81 57.64 0.20
C MET A 1 -24.31 57.55 -0.01
N PRO A 2 -25.18 57.36 1.02
CA PRO A 2 -24.93 57.14 2.46
C PRO A 2 -25.47 55.76 2.94
N MET A 3 -24.99 55.06 3.99
CA MET A 3 -24.74 55.35 5.42
C MET A 3 -26.00 55.54 6.28
N ARG A 4 -26.34 54.56 7.16
CA ARG A 4 -26.10 54.63 8.63
C ARG A 4 -26.72 53.45 9.45
N ARG A 5 -25.92 53.06 10.45
CA ARG A 5 -26.07 52.20 11.66
C ARG A 5 -26.87 52.92 12.79
N PRO A 6 -26.88 52.49 14.08
CA PRO A 6 -27.12 51.17 14.74
C PRO A 6 -27.96 51.27 16.06
N LEU A 7 -28.18 50.15 16.76
CA LEU A 7 -28.28 50.09 18.24
C LEU A 7 -27.92 48.68 18.74
N GLY A 8 -27.17 48.59 19.85
CA GLY A 8 -26.70 47.34 20.46
C GLY A 8 -27.40 47.02 21.79
N LEU A 9 -27.22 45.79 22.29
CA LEU A 9 -27.48 45.41 23.68
C LEU A 9 -26.62 44.18 24.10
N CYS A 10 -26.33 44.11 25.40
CA CYS A 10 -25.35 43.26 26.10
C CYS A 10 -25.72 41.77 26.24
N VAL A 11 -24.72 40.91 26.47
CA VAL A 11 -24.80 39.48 26.84
C VAL A 11 -23.96 39.23 28.11
N PRO A 12 -24.35 38.34 29.05
CA PRO A 12 -23.74 38.23 30.38
C PRO A 12 -22.51 37.30 30.45
N LEU A 13 -21.65 37.59 31.43
CA LEU A 13 -20.46 36.84 31.86
C LEU A 13 -20.85 35.44 32.39
N ALA A 14 -20.22 34.39 31.83
CA ALA A 14 -20.22 33.03 32.38
C ALA A 14 -18.85 32.70 33.01
N LEU A 15 -18.89 32.01 34.15
CA LEU A 15 -17.75 31.63 34.99
C LEU A 15 -16.67 30.85 34.23
N LEU A 16 -15.42 31.32 34.33
CA LEU A 16 -14.23 30.52 34.05
C LEU A 16 -14.05 29.46 35.15
N ALA A 17 -14.42 28.22 34.86
CA ALA A 17 -13.87 27.07 35.58
C ALA A 17 -12.40 26.90 35.17
N ALA A 18 -11.48 27.03 36.13
CA ALA A 18 -10.09 26.67 35.94
C ALA A 18 -10.02 25.18 35.56
N ALA A 19 -9.68 24.89 34.31
CA ALA A 19 -9.32 23.55 33.89
C ALA A 19 -8.05 23.16 34.65
N ALA A 20 -8.19 22.34 35.69
CA ALA A 20 -7.07 21.64 36.27
C ALA A 20 -6.43 20.81 35.15
N SER A 21 -5.17 21.11 34.82
CA SER A 21 -4.37 20.33 33.87
C SER A 21 -4.37 18.87 34.32
N ALA A 22 -4.90 17.98 33.50
CA ALA A 22 -4.68 16.55 33.70
C ALA A 22 -3.16 16.30 33.84
N PRO A 23 -2.71 15.44 34.77
CA PRO A 23 -1.29 15.12 34.89
C PRO A 23 -0.78 14.60 33.54
N ALA A 24 0.41 15.05 33.13
CA ALA A 24 1.03 14.57 31.91
C ALA A 24 1.19 13.05 31.97
N ALA A 25 0.88 12.36 30.87
CA ALA A 25 1.09 10.91 30.80
C ALA A 25 2.58 10.60 30.99
N PRO A 26 2.94 9.53 31.73
CA PRO A 26 4.33 9.12 31.91
C PRO A 26 4.99 8.85 30.55
N VAL A 27 6.31 9.08 30.46
CA VAL A 27 7.08 8.85 29.24
C VAL A 27 7.63 7.43 29.26
N ASP A 28 7.24 6.63 28.28
CA ASP A 28 7.76 5.29 28.05
C ASP A 28 9.02 5.35 27.17
N ALA A 29 10.05 4.57 27.53
CA ALA A 29 11.25 4.37 26.75
C ALA A 29 11.37 2.89 26.36
N LEU A 30 11.07 2.58 25.10
CA LEU A 30 11.22 1.24 24.54
C LEU A 30 12.59 1.10 23.87
N VAL A 31 13.43 0.20 24.40
CA VAL A 31 14.70 -0.19 23.80
C VAL A 31 14.45 -1.32 22.81
N GLY A 32 14.49 -1.00 21.52
CA GLY A 32 14.33 -1.96 20.43
C GLY A 32 15.45 -2.99 20.38
N THR A 33 15.19 -4.12 19.71
CA THR A 33 16.21 -5.15 19.46
C THR A 33 17.31 -4.70 18.50
N ASP A 34 17.10 -3.57 17.83
CA ASP A 34 18.05 -2.86 16.98
C ASP A 34 18.93 -1.83 17.70
N GLY A 35 18.77 -1.68 19.02
CA GLY A 35 19.48 -0.66 19.80
C GLY A 35 18.92 0.75 19.61
N LYS A 36 17.74 0.88 19.00
CA LYS A 36 16.98 2.13 18.96
C LYS A 36 16.26 2.35 20.29
N VAL A 37 16.17 3.59 20.75
CA VAL A 37 15.31 3.95 21.90
C VAL A 37 14.16 4.82 21.41
N SER A 38 12.94 4.29 21.49
CA SER A 38 11.72 5.00 21.13
C SER A 38 11.07 5.59 22.37
N LEU A 39 10.77 6.89 22.33
CA LEU A 39 10.05 7.58 23.40
C LEU A 39 8.60 7.83 23.02
N SER A 40 7.67 7.56 23.93
CA SER A 40 6.25 7.86 23.77
C SER A 40 5.61 8.33 25.06
N ALA A 41 4.50 9.06 24.98
CA ALA A 41 3.61 9.34 26.09
C ALA A 41 2.20 8.86 25.74
N GLY A 42 1.77 7.74 26.33
CA GLY A 42 0.56 7.04 25.91
C GLY A 42 0.66 6.59 24.44
N ARG A 43 -0.29 6.99 23.59
CA ARG A 43 -0.29 6.66 22.14
C ARG A 43 0.54 7.64 21.28
N ARG A 44 1.08 8.70 21.87
CA ARG A 44 1.82 9.74 21.13
C ARG A 44 3.31 9.44 21.13
N ALA A 45 3.90 9.24 19.95
CA ALA A 45 5.35 9.18 19.79
C ALA A 45 5.97 10.56 20.07
N ILE A 46 7.14 10.58 20.72
CA ILE A 46 7.89 11.80 21.02
C ILE A 46 9.10 11.92 20.10
N CYS A 47 9.99 10.92 20.12
CA CYS A 47 11.16 10.83 19.26
C CYS A 47 11.78 9.43 19.30
N ASP A 48 12.79 9.24 18.45
CA ASP A 48 13.50 7.99 18.27
C ASP A 48 15.01 8.21 18.26
N PHE A 49 15.75 7.68 19.25
CA PHE A 49 17.21 7.71 19.27
C PHE A 49 17.76 6.58 18.41
N THR A 50 18.46 6.93 17.33
CA THR A 50 18.98 5.98 16.35
C THR A 50 20.48 6.18 16.17
N ALA A 51 21.26 5.10 16.28
CA ALA A 51 22.68 5.11 15.94
C ALA A 51 22.88 5.21 14.43
N GLY A 52 23.93 5.90 13.98
CA GLY A 52 24.19 6.10 12.57
C GLY A 52 25.56 6.70 12.27
N LEU A 53 25.80 6.97 10.99
CA LEU A 53 27.01 7.63 10.50
C LEU A 53 26.68 8.59 9.35
N TYR A 54 27.60 9.53 9.12
CA TYR A 54 27.69 10.29 7.87
C TYR A 54 29.06 10.06 7.25
N ASP A 55 29.10 9.71 5.97
CA ASP A 55 30.35 9.66 5.21
C ASP A 55 30.85 11.05 4.84
N ARG A 56 32.03 11.15 4.19
CA ARG A 56 32.64 12.43 3.79
C ARG A 56 31.78 13.30 2.87
N ALA A 57 30.86 12.70 2.12
CA ALA A 57 29.93 13.39 1.24
C ALA A 57 28.60 13.74 1.94
N TRP A 58 28.51 13.55 3.26
CA TRP A 58 27.28 13.70 4.04
C TRP A 58 26.17 12.72 3.65
N ALA A 59 26.51 11.58 3.01
CA ALA A 59 25.57 10.49 2.86
C ALA A 59 25.39 9.79 4.22
N GLY A 60 24.15 9.80 4.73
CA GLY A 60 23.80 9.23 6.02
C GLY A 60 23.40 7.76 5.94
N ALA A 61 23.65 7.03 7.02
CA ALA A 61 23.12 5.68 7.21
C ALA A 61 22.75 5.44 8.68
N ALA A 62 21.65 4.75 8.91
CA ALA A 62 21.20 4.32 10.24
C ALA A 62 21.67 2.90 10.55
N ALA A 63 21.78 2.59 11.83
CA ALA A 63 22.05 1.26 12.34
C ALA A 63 20.93 0.28 11.99
N VAL A 64 21.33 -0.95 11.68
CA VAL A 64 20.45 -2.11 11.54
C VAL A 64 20.82 -3.10 12.63
N GLY A 65 19.82 -3.50 13.42
CA GLY A 65 19.97 -4.45 14.51
C GLY A 65 20.26 -5.88 14.09
N ASP A 66 21.08 -6.58 14.88
CA ASP A 66 21.15 -8.04 14.85
C ASP A 66 20.16 -8.62 15.86
N ALA A 67 18.88 -8.59 15.50
CA ALA A 67 17.79 -9.08 16.36
C ALA A 67 17.92 -10.58 16.68
N LYS A 68 18.69 -11.36 15.90
CA LYS A 68 18.92 -12.80 16.17
C LYS A 68 19.84 -13.01 17.38
N SER A 69 20.65 -12.00 17.72
CA SER A 69 21.62 -12.07 18.84
C SER A 69 21.04 -11.70 20.21
N VAL A 70 19.79 -11.21 20.27
CA VAL A 70 19.16 -10.72 21.50
C VAL A 70 18.49 -11.86 22.25
N ALA A 71 18.92 -12.11 23.48
CA ALA A 71 18.23 -12.99 24.42
C ALA A 71 17.24 -12.22 25.33
N PRO A 72 16.19 -12.87 25.84
CA PRO A 72 15.28 -12.27 26.81
C PRO A 72 16.00 -11.61 27.99
N GLY A 73 15.61 -10.39 28.34
CA GLY A 73 16.20 -9.60 29.43
C GLY A 73 17.66 -9.13 29.21
N GLN A 74 18.29 -9.42 28.07
CA GLN A 74 19.65 -8.96 27.79
C GLN A 74 19.66 -7.42 27.63
N PRO A 75 20.61 -6.68 28.22
CA PRO A 75 20.70 -5.21 28.06
C PRO A 75 21.48 -4.77 26.81
N ALA A 76 22.30 -5.65 26.25
CA ALA A 76 23.12 -5.35 25.07
C ALA A 76 22.37 -5.62 23.76
N ARG A 77 22.61 -4.79 22.74
CA ARG A 77 22.04 -4.85 21.38
C ARG A 77 23.17 -4.74 20.39
N ARG A 78 23.39 -5.77 19.56
CA ARG A 78 24.35 -5.71 18.46
C ARG A 78 23.70 -5.03 17.26
N PHE A 79 24.45 -4.20 16.56
CA PHE A 79 24.00 -3.54 15.35
C PHE A 79 25.14 -3.36 14.36
N SER A 80 24.79 -3.02 13.12
CA SER A 80 25.75 -2.64 12.10
C SER A 80 25.23 -1.43 11.33
N VAL A 81 26.10 -0.47 11.03
CA VAL A 81 25.75 0.70 10.22
C VAL A 81 26.38 0.53 8.84
N ARG A 82 25.55 0.44 7.80
CA ARG A 82 26.05 0.35 6.42
C ARG A 82 26.75 1.66 6.05
N ASN A 83 28.03 1.63 5.75
CA ASN A 83 28.74 2.80 5.26
C ASN A 83 28.47 2.98 3.75
N PRO A 84 27.87 4.09 3.28
CA PRO A 84 27.60 4.29 1.86
C PRO A 84 28.86 4.27 0.98
N SER A 85 29.99 4.69 1.54
CA SER A 85 31.27 4.83 0.84
C SER A 85 32.31 3.78 1.25
N GLY A 86 31.93 2.72 1.98
CA GLY A 86 32.89 1.73 2.47
C GLY A 86 32.28 0.55 3.22
N PRO A 87 33.10 -0.20 4.00
CA PRO A 87 32.64 -1.31 4.80
C PRO A 87 31.69 -0.86 5.92
N ALA A 88 30.73 -1.71 6.26
CA ALA A 88 29.83 -1.46 7.39
C ALA A 88 30.60 -1.37 8.72
N VAL A 89 30.09 -0.54 9.63
CA VAL A 89 30.67 -0.33 10.96
C VAL A 89 29.83 -1.09 11.99
N PRO A 90 30.33 -2.20 12.55
CA PRO A 90 29.62 -2.92 13.60
C PRO A 90 29.67 -2.14 14.92
N GLY A 91 28.68 -2.38 15.78
CA GLY A 91 28.62 -1.80 17.11
C GLY A 91 27.78 -2.58 18.10
N VAL A 92 27.89 -2.18 19.37
CA VAL A 92 27.12 -2.71 20.48
C VAL A 92 26.54 -1.54 21.27
N ALA A 93 25.23 -1.54 21.48
CA ALA A 93 24.53 -0.60 22.36
C ALA A 93 24.14 -1.32 23.64
N THR A 94 24.46 -0.77 24.82
CA THR A 94 24.11 -1.34 26.12
C THR A 94 23.21 -0.38 26.88
N PHE A 95 22.13 -0.92 27.45
CA PHE A 95 21.10 -0.14 28.12
C PHE A 95 20.92 -0.61 29.57
N VAL A 96 20.94 0.34 30.51
CA VAL A 96 20.73 0.06 31.94
C VAL A 96 19.72 1.06 32.48
N GLU A 97 18.65 0.56 33.08
CA GLU A 97 17.70 1.37 33.83
C GLU A 97 18.31 1.75 35.19
N ASP A 98 18.31 3.04 35.50
CA ASP A 98 18.64 3.57 36.82
C ASP A 98 17.38 3.50 37.72
N PRO A 99 17.49 3.07 39.00
CA PRO A 99 16.38 3.09 39.98
C PRO A 99 15.56 4.38 40.07
N LYS A 100 16.11 5.53 39.62
CA LYS A 100 15.40 6.82 39.58
C LYS A 100 14.53 7.04 38.33
N GLY A 101 14.33 6.02 37.49
CA GLY A 101 13.54 6.11 36.26
C GLY A 101 14.28 6.86 35.15
N SER A 102 15.57 6.60 34.97
CA SER A 102 16.35 7.13 33.85
C SER A 102 17.05 6.00 33.10
N LEU A 103 17.35 6.21 31.81
CA LEU A 103 17.95 5.21 30.95
C LEU A 103 19.40 5.59 30.64
N ARG A 104 20.35 4.82 31.13
CA ARG A 104 21.74 4.92 30.69
C ARG A 104 21.92 4.12 29.39
N ALA A 105 22.36 4.79 28.35
CA ALA A 105 22.65 4.21 27.05
C ALA A 105 24.13 4.41 26.69
N GLU A 106 24.78 3.35 26.22
CA GLU A 106 26.17 3.37 25.75
C GLU A 106 26.28 2.67 24.40
N TYR A 107 26.69 3.40 23.37
CA TYR A 107 26.91 2.90 22.02
C TYR A 107 28.40 2.85 21.73
N VAL A 108 28.91 1.66 21.42
CA VAL A 108 30.32 1.42 21.05
C VAL A 108 30.38 0.97 19.61
N PHE A 109 30.97 1.80 18.74
CA PHE A 109 31.21 1.49 17.33
C PHE A 109 32.65 0.98 17.18
N THR A 110 32.86 -0.10 16.44
CA THR A 110 34.21 -0.66 16.21
C THR A 110 34.42 -0.88 14.72
N PRO A 111 35.02 0.08 13.98
CA PRO A 111 35.24 -0.07 12.54
C PRO A 111 36.07 -1.32 12.24
N ALA A 112 35.58 -2.17 11.33
CA ALA A 112 36.33 -3.36 10.90
C ALA A 112 37.51 -3.02 9.96
N ALA A 113 37.49 -1.82 9.38
CA ALA A 113 38.54 -1.23 8.55
C ALA A 113 38.63 0.28 8.85
N ASP A 114 39.71 0.92 8.41
CA ASP A 114 39.85 2.38 8.49
C ASP A 114 38.66 3.08 7.80
N ALA A 115 37.93 3.90 8.54
CA ALA A 115 36.67 4.52 8.09
C ALA A 115 36.81 6.04 8.01
N ALA A 116 36.82 6.56 6.78
CA ALA A 116 36.82 7.99 6.50
C ALA A 116 35.39 8.56 6.57
N LEU A 117 34.96 8.93 7.77
CA LEU A 117 33.60 9.40 8.06
C LEU A 117 33.61 10.86 8.54
N GLN A 118 32.51 11.60 8.33
CA GLN A 118 32.30 12.90 8.99
C GLN A 118 32.04 12.70 10.47
N CYS A 119 31.13 11.79 10.81
CA CYS A 119 30.87 11.43 12.19
C CYS A 119 30.22 10.05 12.35
N LEU A 120 30.37 9.52 13.56
CA LEU A 120 29.50 8.49 14.14
C LEU A 120 28.55 9.21 15.11
N HIS A 121 27.28 8.83 15.13
CA HIS A 121 26.29 9.53 15.95
C HIS A 121 25.20 8.64 16.54
N VAL A 122 24.53 9.18 17.55
CA VAL A 122 23.19 8.78 17.97
C VAL A 122 22.32 10.03 17.84
N SER A 123 21.29 9.98 17.01
CA SER A 123 20.41 11.12 16.73
C SER A 123 18.97 10.85 17.13
N ALA A 124 18.31 11.86 17.70
CA ALA A 124 16.87 11.89 17.91
C ALA A 124 16.21 12.91 16.97
N GLU A 125 15.22 12.46 16.21
CA GLU A 125 14.38 13.30 15.36
C GLU A 125 13.03 13.56 16.05
N PHE A 126 12.57 14.80 16.00
CA PHE A 126 11.31 15.27 16.59
C PHE A 126 10.46 15.94 15.52
N ASP A 127 9.17 15.61 15.46
CA ASP A 127 8.23 16.34 14.61
C ASP A 127 8.18 17.82 15.00
N ILE A 128 7.98 18.73 14.04
CA ILE A 128 7.93 20.18 14.31
C ILE A 128 6.99 20.53 15.47
N PRO A 129 5.74 20.03 15.54
CA PRO A 129 4.83 20.36 16.64
C PRO A 129 5.29 19.85 18.02
N ALA A 130 6.22 18.89 18.07
CA ALA A 130 6.72 18.34 19.33
C ALA A 130 7.64 19.34 20.06
N LEU A 131 8.41 20.15 19.31
CA LEU A 131 9.39 21.06 19.90
C LEU A 131 9.19 22.55 19.55
N ALA A 132 8.55 22.89 18.43
CA ALA A 132 8.41 24.29 18.00
C ALA A 132 7.75 25.17 19.07
N GLY A 133 8.38 26.30 19.40
CA GLY A 133 7.96 27.18 20.50
C GLY A 133 8.43 26.72 21.89
N GLY A 134 9.00 25.53 22.01
CA GLY A 134 9.66 25.02 23.22
C GLY A 134 11.07 25.60 23.41
N ALA A 135 11.64 25.36 24.59
CA ALA A 135 12.96 25.84 24.98
C ALA A 135 13.99 24.70 25.05
N TRP A 136 15.26 25.03 24.90
CA TRP A 136 16.38 24.11 25.16
C TRP A 136 17.44 24.79 26.01
N THR A 137 18.17 23.99 26.80
CA THR A 137 19.30 24.43 27.61
C THR A 137 20.42 23.41 27.49
N ALA A 138 21.60 23.84 27.07
CA ALA A 138 22.77 23.02 26.84
C ALA A 138 23.91 23.59 27.71
N ASP A 139 24.11 23.00 28.88
CA ASP A 139 24.86 23.58 30.00
C ASP A 139 24.49 25.05 30.28
N GLY A 140 25.39 26.00 30.00
CA GLY A 140 25.17 27.43 30.18
C GLY A 140 24.53 28.14 28.97
N ALA A 141 24.37 27.47 27.84
CA ALA A 141 23.70 28.02 26.66
C ALA A 141 22.20 27.67 26.68
N SER A 142 21.36 28.56 26.16
CA SER A 142 19.92 28.30 26.06
C SER A 142 19.32 28.99 24.84
N GLY A 143 18.23 28.45 24.33
CA GLY A 143 17.49 29.04 23.23
C GLY A 143 16.08 28.46 23.12
N VAL A 144 15.43 28.77 22.00
CA VAL A 144 14.09 28.27 21.67
C VAL A 144 14.12 27.53 20.34
N PHE A 145 13.24 26.55 20.19
CA PHE A 145 12.95 25.96 18.88
C PHE A 145 12.01 26.91 18.12
N PRO A 146 12.41 27.44 16.95
CA PRO A 146 11.66 28.49 16.30
C PRO A 146 10.35 27.98 15.68
N LEU A 147 9.25 28.72 15.84
CA LEU A 147 7.95 28.38 15.23
C LEU A 147 8.05 28.31 13.70
N GLU A 148 8.84 29.20 13.09
CA GLU A 148 9.09 29.27 11.66
C GLU A 148 10.57 28.99 11.34
N PHE A 149 10.84 28.42 10.16
CA PHE A 149 12.21 28.08 9.76
C PHE A 149 13.01 29.36 9.53
N LYS A 150 14.19 29.46 10.14
CA LYS A 150 15.10 30.62 9.97
C LYS A 150 16.47 30.19 9.48
N GLU A 151 17.09 29.30 10.22
CA GLU A 151 18.43 28.80 9.96
C GLU A 151 18.53 27.32 10.37
N ILE A 152 19.56 26.66 9.87
CA ILE A 152 19.73 25.21 10.04
C ILE A 152 20.25 24.87 11.44
N GLY A 153 21.31 25.54 11.90
CA GLY A 153 21.96 25.22 13.18
C GLY A 153 21.41 26.04 14.33
N LEU A 154 20.84 25.39 15.35
CA LEU A 154 20.35 26.06 16.56
C LEU A 154 21.41 26.08 17.67
N PHE A 155 22.23 25.04 17.76
CA PHE A 155 23.34 24.92 18.71
C PHE A 155 24.32 23.85 18.22
N ASN A 156 25.63 24.07 18.39
CA ASN A 156 26.63 23.04 18.15
C ASN A 156 27.82 23.22 19.11
N GLY A 157 28.05 22.24 19.99
CA GLY A 157 29.17 22.30 20.92
C GLY A 157 29.23 21.13 21.90
N PRO A 158 30.36 20.96 22.61
CA PRO A 158 30.48 19.96 23.66
C PRO A 158 29.70 20.39 24.90
N VAL A 159 28.88 19.48 25.44
CA VAL A 159 28.09 19.72 26.66
C VAL A 159 28.10 18.53 27.62
N ARG A 160 27.85 18.79 28.90
CA ARG A 160 27.64 17.77 29.95
C ARG A 160 26.15 17.50 30.19
N SER A 161 25.27 18.45 29.88
CA SER A 161 23.82 18.30 30.00
C SER A 161 23.10 19.04 28.89
N LEU A 162 22.06 18.41 28.33
CA LEU A 162 21.10 19.02 27.43
C LEU A 162 19.68 18.75 27.95
N THR A 163 18.91 19.80 28.19
CA THR A 163 17.49 19.72 28.55
C THR A 163 16.63 20.32 27.44
N LEU A 164 15.61 19.59 27.00
CA LEU A 164 14.59 20.00 26.05
C LEU A 164 13.27 20.16 26.78
N LYS A 165 12.62 21.31 26.62
CA LYS A 165 11.32 21.65 27.23
C LYS A 165 10.28 21.88 26.13
N PRO A 166 9.47 20.87 25.80
CA PRO A 166 8.40 21.00 24.81
C PRO A 166 7.37 22.08 25.19
N PRO A 167 6.68 22.70 24.21
CA PRO A 167 5.61 23.66 24.47
C PRO A 167 4.42 23.02 25.19
N ALA A 168 4.20 21.71 25.01
CA ALA A 168 3.13 20.95 25.66
C ALA A 168 3.40 20.62 27.14
N GLY A 169 4.53 21.05 27.70
CA GLY A 169 4.95 20.73 29.07
C GLY A 169 5.86 19.50 29.18
N GLY A 170 6.43 19.30 30.37
CA GLY A 170 7.45 18.27 30.64
C GLY A 170 8.88 18.72 30.27
N ALA A 171 9.85 17.83 30.48
CA ALA A 171 11.23 18.04 30.05
C ALA A 171 11.91 16.70 29.76
N LEU A 172 12.75 16.65 28.73
CA LEU A 172 13.68 15.56 28.46
C LEU A 172 15.09 16.03 28.75
N THR A 173 15.87 15.25 29.49
CA THR A 173 17.25 15.58 29.84
C THR A 173 18.20 14.49 29.35
N LEU A 174 19.29 14.90 28.71
CA LEU A 174 20.42 14.08 28.32
C LEU A 174 21.63 14.51 29.15
N ALA A 175 22.16 13.63 29.99
CA ALA A 175 23.38 13.87 30.75
C ALA A 175 24.53 13.03 30.19
N PHE A 176 25.71 13.63 30.04
CA PHE A 176 26.88 12.99 29.43
C PHE A 176 28.00 12.80 30.47
N PRO A 177 28.68 11.63 30.51
CA PRO A 177 29.76 11.39 31.46
C PRO A 177 30.95 12.34 31.24
N ASP A 178 31.22 12.66 29.98
CA ASP A 178 32.25 13.59 29.53
C ASP A 178 31.65 14.64 28.58
N PRO A 179 32.25 15.85 28.49
CA PRO A 179 31.82 16.87 27.51
C PRO A 179 31.71 16.27 26.11
N THR A 180 30.49 16.25 25.58
CA THR A 180 30.13 15.50 24.39
C THR A 180 29.55 16.44 23.33
N PRO A 181 30.07 16.44 22.09
CA PRO A 181 29.51 17.24 21.01
C PRO A 181 28.05 16.90 20.72
N VAL A 182 27.19 17.91 20.83
CA VAL A 182 25.77 17.86 20.51
C VAL A 182 25.45 18.95 19.50
N LEU A 183 24.74 18.56 18.43
CA LEU A 183 24.17 19.47 17.44
C LEU A 183 22.64 19.49 17.58
N LEU A 184 22.08 20.68 17.80
CA LEU A 184 20.65 20.96 17.65
C LEU A 184 20.44 21.59 16.27
N GLN A 185 19.60 20.99 15.44
CA GLN A 185 19.41 21.39 14.06
C GLN A 185 17.93 21.41 13.67
N ASP A 186 17.53 22.42 12.91
CA ASP A 186 16.24 22.53 12.24
C ASP A 186 16.35 21.98 10.82
N ASN A 187 15.66 20.86 10.57
CA ASN A 187 15.76 20.12 9.32
C ASN A 187 14.74 20.57 8.27
N ARG A 188 13.93 21.61 8.49
CA ARG A 188 12.85 22.06 7.56
C ARG A 188 13.30 22.39 6.13
N ARG A 189 14.60 22.55 5.89
CA ARG A 189 15.17 22.59 4.55
C ARG A 189 15.03 21.28 3.77
N TRP A 190 15.04 20.14 4.46
CA TRP A 190 14.99 18.79 3.88
C TRP A 190 13.76 17.97 4.31
N GLY A 191 13.17 18.28 5.47
CA GLY A 191 12.01 17.57 6.01
C GLY A 191 11.45 18.22 7.28
N PRO A 192 10.21 17.90 7.68
CA PRO A 192 9.53 18.60 8.77
C PRO A 192 9.97 18.09 10.16
N SER A 193 11.25 18.23 10.53
CA SER A 193 11.75 17.82 11.85
C SER A 193 12.75 18.80 12.47
N PHE A 194 12.90 18.68 13.80
CA PHE A 194 14.09 19.10 14.52
C PHE A 194 14.92 17.86 14.88
N SER A 195 16.24 18.02 14.98
CA SER A 195 17.13 16.93 15.36
C SER A 195 18.08 17.31 16.49
N VAL A 196 18.35 16.32 17.33
CA VAL A 196 19.39 16.33 18.37
C VAL A 196 20.40 15.27 18.00
N ARG A 197 21.62 15.65 17.65
CA ARG A 197 22.68 14.71 17.22
C ARG A 197 23.84 14.70 18.19
N ILE A 198 23.95 13.60 18.93
CA ILE A 198 25.08 13.30 19.81
C ILE A 198 26.14 12.61 18.94
N HIS A 199 27.32 13.21 18.77
CA HIS A 199 28.26 12.70 17.76
C HIS A 199 29.73 12.65 18.22
N ARG A 200 30.51 11.89 17.47
CA ARG A 200 31.98 11.85 17.50
C ARG A 200 32.49 12.04 16.08
N ALA A 201 33.48 12.91 15.92
CA ALA A 201 34.19 13.13 14.66
C ALA A 201 35.61 12.56 14.77
N PRO A 202 36.23 12.12 13.65
CA PRO A 202 37.61 11.65 13.70
C PRO A 202 38.56 12.82 14.04
N PRO A 203 39.64 12.56 14.81
CA PRO A 203 40.62 13.59 15.14
C PRO A 203 41.16 14.30 13.90
N ALA A 204 41.18 15.63 13.91
CA ALA A 204 41.67 16.49 12.82
C ALA A 204 41.07 16.19 11.43
N GLY A 205 39.83 15.68 11.35
CA GLY A 205 39.19 15.32 10.08
C GLY A 205 39.78 14.07 9.40
N GLY A 206 40.51 13.25 10.17
CA GLY A 206 41.19 12.03 9.71
C GLY A 206 40.24 10.85 9.42
N VAL A 207 40.58 9.68 9.97
CA VAL A 207 39.81 8.44 9.84
C VAL A 207 39.61 7.79 11.21
N PHE A 208 38.49 7.10 11.41
CA PHE A 208 38.38 6.17 12.54
C PHE A 208 39.18 4.91 12.20
N LYS A 209 40.07 4.49 13.10
CA LYS A 209 40.99 3.38 12.85
C LYS A 209 40.33 2.02 13.04
N ALA A 210 40.73 1.07 12.20
CA ALA A 210 40.29 -0.31 12.31
C ALA A 210 40.52 -0.87 13.73
N GLY A 211 39.51 -1.52 14.30
CA GLY A 211 39.57 -2.13 15.64
C GLY A 211 39.57 -1.15 16.82
N VAL A 212 39.59 0.16 16.60
CA VAL A 212 39.57 1.16 17.69
C VAL A 212 38.12 1.52 18.04
N PRO A 213 37.66 1.29 19.28
CA PRO A 213 36.29 1.57 19.66
C PRO A 213 36.03 3.09 19.77
N VAL A 214 34.85 3.51 19.33
CA VAL A 214 34.33 4.87 19.45
C VAL A 214 33.05 4.82 20.29
N THR A 215 33.08 5.46 21.45
CA THR A 215 31.97 5.40 22.42
C THR A 215 31.15 6.69 22.42
N ILE A 216 29.83 6.54 22.40
CA ILE A 216 28.82 7.57 22.66
C ILE A 216 27.96 7.09 23.82
N ALA A 217 28.06 7.75 24.98
CA ALA A 217 27.31 7.40 26.18
C ALA A 217 26.52 8.59 26.71
N PHE A 218 25.29 8.36 27.15
CA PHE A 218 24.43 9.36 27.78
C PHE A 218 23.42 8.71 28.72
N THR A 219 22.92 9.49 29.68
CA THR A 219 21.77 9.14 30.52
C THR A 219 20.58 9.99 30.09
N LEU A 220 19.50 9.34 29.68
CA LEU A 220 18.26 9.95 29.26
C LEU A 220 17.26 9.93 30.42
N GLY A 221 16.65 11.05 30.72
CA GLY A 221 15.61 11.18 31.74
C GLY A 221 14.46 12.06 31.30
N ALA A 222 13.30 11.89 31.94
CA ALA A 222 12.16 12.78 31.82
C ALA A 222 11.81 13.41 33.18
N ALA A 223 11.08 14.53 33.18
CA ALA A 223 10.73 15.27 34.40
C ALA A 223 10.05 14.39 35.48
N ASP A 224 9.17 13.48 35.06
CA ASP A 224 8.42 12.57 35.94
C ASP A 224 9.00 11.14 35.95
N GLY A 225 10.22 10.94 35.43
CA GLY A 225 10.83 9.63 35.21
C GLY A 225 10.42 8.97 33.89
N LEU A 226 11.19 7.95 33.49
CA LEU A 226 10.96 7.10 32.33
C LEU A 226 10.53 5.70 32.78
N ALA A 227 9.51 5.15 32.12
CA ALA A 227 9.21 3.73 32.18
C ALA A 227 10.05 3.01 31.11
N VAL A 228 11.12 2.32 31.51
CA VAL A 228 12.01 1.63 30.57
C VAL A 228 11.49 0.23 30.29
N SER A 229 11.44 -0.15 29.02
CA SER A 229 11.17 -1.52 28.60
C SER A 229 12.21 -1.98 27.58
N LEU A 230 12.73 -3.20 27.79
CA LEU A 230 13.60 -3.86 26.83
C LEU A 230 12.73 -4.72 25.91
N ASP A 231 12.77 -4.43 24.61
CA ASP A 231 12.12 -5.27 23.62
C ASP A 231 12.95 -6.54 23.36
N GLU A 232 12.27 -7.60 22.96
CA GLU A 232 12.79 -8.97 22.94
C GLU A 232 12.21 -9.72 21.73
N PRO A 233 12.97 -10.64 21.11
CA PRO A 233 12.40 -11.52 20.10
C PRO A 233 11.26 -12.36 20.68
N VAL A 234 10.14 -12.42 19.97
CA VAL A 234 8.97 -13.19 20.39
C VAL A 234 8.72 -14.36 19.44
N ALA A 235 8.34 -15.51 20.00
CA ALA A 235 7.83 -16.65 19.25
C ALA A 235 6.38 -16.90 19.66
N LEU A 236 5.49 -17.14 18.70
CA LEU A 236 4.09 -17.40 19.00
C LEU A 236 3.83 -18.89 19.06
N ALA A 237 3.21 -19.37 20.13
CA ALA A 237 2.90 -20.78 20.33
C ALA A 237 1.43 -20.94 20.73
N ALA A 238 0.88 -22.14 20.51
CA ALA A 238 -0.49 -22.46 20.93
C ALA A 238 -0.63 -22.33 22.46
N GLY A 239 -1.74 -21.76 22.92
CA GLY A 239 -2.01 -21.53 24.33
C GLY A 239 -3.28 -20.70 24.54
N PRO A 240 -3.50 -20.17 25.75
CA PRO A 240 -4.70 -19.38 26.06
C PRO A 240 -4.90 -18.14 25.17
N GLU A 241 -3.81 -17.54 24.69
CA GLU A 241 -3.86 -16.37 23.80
C GLU A 241 -3.94 -16.71 22.31
N TRP A 242 -3.62 -17.95 21.94
CA TRP A 242 -3.42 -18.37 20.54
C TRP A 242 -3.97 -19.78 20.34
N ALA A 243 -5.14 -19.88 19.71
CA ALA A 243 -5.83 -21.13 19.47
C ALA A 243 -5.43 -21.73 18.11
N PRO A 244 -5.16 -23.05 18.02
CA PRO A 244 -4.82 -23.69 16.75
C PRO A 244 -6.02 -23.73 15.80
N LEU A 245 -5.78 -23.45 14.51
CA LEU A 245 -6.75 -23.50 13.43
C LEU A 245 -6.48 -24.70 12.50
N ALA A 246 -7.46 -25.56 12.35
CA ALA A 246 -7.52 -26.56 11.29
C ALA A 246 -7.96 -25.90 9.98
N VAL A 247 -7.19 -26.12 8.91
CA VAL A 247 -7.46 -25.55 7.59
C VAL A 247 -7.93 -26.63 6.62
N GLU A 248 -9.09 -26.39 6.05
CA GLU A 248 -9.66 -27.07 4.90
C GLU A 248 -9.63 -26.09 3.70
N LEU A 249 -9.12 -26.54 2.55
CA LEU A 249 -8.90 -25.67 1.38
C LEU A 249 -10.11 -25.56 0.44
N ASP A 250 -10.86 -26.66 0.28
CA ASP A 250 -12.04 -26.67 -0.58
C ASP A 250 -13.26 -26.15 0.17
N ILE A 251 -14.09 -25.39 -0.54
CA ILE A 251 -15.37 -24.92 -0.02
C ILE A 251 -16.42 -25.99 -0.20
N GLU A 252 -17.12 -26.33 0.88
CA GLU A 252 -18.23 -27.27 0.87
C GLU A 252 -19.39 -26.69 0.05
N PRO A 253 -19.89 -27.40 -0.98
CA PRO A 253 -20.98 -26.93 -1.83
C PRO A 253 -22.23 -26.56 -1.01
N GLY A 254 -22.82 -25.41 -1.31
CA GLY A 254 -24.02 -24.92 -0.65
C GLY A 254 -23.82 -24.41 0.79
N SER A 255 -22.61 -24.49 1.35
CA SER A 255 -22.28 -23.91 2.67
C SER A 255 -22.38 -22.37 2.67
N ALA A 256 -22.27 -21.75 3.84
CA ALA A 256 -22.29 -20.29 3.96
C ALA A 256 -21.06 -19.60 3.32
N LEU A 257 -20.00 -20.36 3.04
CA LEU A 257 -18.80 -19.87 2.35
C LEU A 257 -18.82 -20.16 0.84
N ASP A 258 -19.82 -20.89 0.33
CA ASP A 258 -20.02 -21.10 -1.10
C ASP A 258 -20.75 -19.90 -1.72
N PHE A 259 -20.00 -19.06 -2.42
CA PHE A 259 -20.48 -17.87 -3.09
C PHE A 259 -20.87 -18.12 -4.55
N SER A 260 -20.74 -19.35 -5.06
CA SER A 260 -21.18 -19.67 -6.42
C SER A 260 -22.68 -19.37 -6.68
N PRO A 261 -23.61 -19.49 -5.71
CA PRO A 261 -25.01 -19.12 -5.91
C PRO A 261 -25.25 -17.60 -6.06
N MET A 262 -24.26 -16.75 -5.79
CA MET A 262 -24.39 -15.29 -5.96
C MET A 262 -24.49 -14.86 -7.43
N GLY A 263 -24.09 -15.73 -8.36
CA GLY A 263 -24.19 -15.49 -9.80
C GLY A 263 -23.16 -14.50 -10.34
N PHE A 264 -21.96 -14.44 -9.75
CA PHE A 264 -20.90 -13.53 -10.18
C PHE A 264 -20.20 -13.97 -11.47
N ALA A 265 -20.16 -15.27 -11.74
CA ALA A 265 -19.63 -15.86 -12.98
C ALA A 265 -20.79 -16.44 -13.81
N ASP A 266 -20.77 -16.19 -15.13
CA ASP A 266 -21.71 -16.79 -16.09
C ASP A 266 -20.90 -17.58 -17.13
N ALA A 267 -20.92 -18.90 -16.99
CA ALA A 267 -20.09 -19.80 -17.76
C ALA A 267 -20.63 -20.08 -19.18
N PRO A 268 -19.73 -20.32 -20.16
CA PRO A 268 -18.29 -20.09 -20.11
C PRO A 268 -17.91 -18.60 -20.27
N ALA A 269 -16.70 -18.23 -19.86
CA ALA A 269 -16.17 -16.89 -20.13
C ALA A 269 -16.11 -16.65 -21.65
N GLY A 270 -16.48 -15.46 -22.09
CA GLY A 270 -16.60 -15.13 -23.51
C GLY A 270 -17.94 -15.51 -24.17
N LYS A 271 -18.87 -16.16 -23.44
CA LYS A 271 -20.26 -16.42 -23.89
C LYS A 271 -20.94 -15.18 -24.47
N HIS A 272 -20.71 -14.02 -23.86
CA HIS A 272 -21.28 -12.74 -24.26
C HIS A 272 -20.42 -11.94 -25.26
N GLY A 273 -19.50 -12.62 -25.96
CA GLY A 273 -18.50 -11.99 -26.82
C GLY A 273 -17.35 -11.40 -26.00
N TRP A 274 -16.60 -10.51 -26.64
CA TRP A 274 -15.45 -9.88 -26.00
C TRP A 274 -15.85 -8.89 -24.90
N VAL A 275 -14.97 -8.71 -23.91
CA VAL A 275 -15.00 -7.54 -23.04
C VAL A 275 -14.53 -6.33 -23.85
N ARG A 276 -15.28 -5.23 -23.77
CA ARG A 276 -14.98 -3.95 -24.44
C ARG A 276 -14.97 -2.80 -23.43
N ALA A 277 -14.18 -1.78 -23.68
CA ALA A 277 -14.25 -0.52 -22.95
C ALA A 277 -15.38 0.35 -23.54
N SER A 278 -16.29 0.82 -22.70
CA SER A 278 -17.30 1.81 -23.10
C SER A 278 -16.73 3.23 -23.08
N PRO A 279 -17.32 4.18 -23.83
CA PRO A 279 -16.93 5.59 -23.78
C PRO A 279 -17.05 6.24 -22.40
N ASP A 280 -17.91 5.70 -21.53
CA ASP A 280 -18.11 6.18 -20.15
C ASP A 280 -17.05 5.63 -19.17
N GLY A 281 -16.14 4.77 -19.65
CA GLY A 281 -15.06 4.22 -18.85
C GLY A 281 -15.47 3.01 -18.00
N HIS A 282 -16.28 2.11 -18.57
CA HIS A 282 -16.64 0.83 -17.95
C HIS A 282 -16.33 -0.35 -18.88
N PHE A 283 -16.13 -1.54 -18.29
CA PHE A 283 -16.16 -2.76 -19.08
C PHE A 283 -17.61 -3.14 -19.41
N VAL A 284 -17.85 -3.56 -20.65
CA VAL A 284 -19.14 -4.06 -21.14
C VAL A 284 -18.92 -5.30 -21.99
N PHE A 285 -19.94 -6.13 -22.16
CA PHE A 285 -19.87 -7.25 -23.10
C PHE A 285 -20.30 -6.82 -24.51
N GLU A 286 -19.57 -7.30 -25.51
CA GLU A 286 -19.81 -7.00 -26.92
C GLU A 286 -21.22 -7.38 -27.39
N LYS A 287 -21.74 -8.53 -26.97
CA LYS A 287 -23.08 -9.00 -27.35
C LYS A 287 -24.20 -8.53 -26.42
N ASP A 288 -23.87 -7.78 -25.36
CA ASP A 288 -24.89 -7.15 -24.51
C ASP A 288 -25.44 -5.91 -25.25
N PRO A 289 -26.72 -5.91 -25.69
CA PRO A 289 -27.31 -4.77 -26.40
C PRO A 289 -27.49 -3.55 -25.50
N GLN A 290 -27.63 -3.74 -24.18
CA GLN A 290 -27.80 -2.66 -23.21
C GLN A 290 -26.46 -2.05 -22.80
N LYS A 291 -25.33 -2.68 -23.16
CA LYS A 291 -23.97 -2.26 -22.76
C LYS A 291 -23.87 -2.04 -21.25
N THR A 292 -24.44 -2.98 -20.48
CA THR A 292 -24.47 -2.88 -19.02
C THR A 292 -23.04 -2.92 -18.46
N PRO A 293 -22.64 -1.98 -17.58
CA PRO A 293 -21.35 -2.03 -16.91
C PRO A 293 -21.11 -3.33 -16.14
N ARG A 294 -19.95 -3.95 -16.36
CA ARG A 294 -19.49 -5.18 -15.72
C ARG A 294 -18.31 -4.89 -14.81
N ARG A 295 -18.32 -5.53 -13.63
CA ARG A 295 -17.23 -5.48 -12.65
C ARG A 295 -16.58 -6.87 -12.55
N PHE A 296 -15.26 -6.87 -12.43
CA PHE A 296 -14.48 -8.10 -12.30
C PHE A 296 -13.71 -8.11 -10.99
N TYR A 297 -13.73 -9.23 -10.30
CA TYR A 297 -12.94 -9.44 -9.10
C TYR A 297 -12.24 -10.78 -9.18
N GLY A 298 -10.92 -10.76 -9.05
CA GLY A 298 -10.09 -11.93 -9.22
C GLY A 298 -8.91 -12.03 -8.29
N VAL A 299 -8.08 -13.01 -8.58
CA VAL A 299 -6.85 -13.36 -7.87
C VAL A 299 -5.75 -13.70 -8.86
N ASN A 300 -4.50 -13.52 -8.46
CA ASN A 300 -3.35 -13.88 -9.28
C ASN A 300 -2.88 -15.31 -8.99
N PHE A 301 -2.45 -16.04 -10.01
CA PHE A 301 -1.71 -17.29 -9.89
C PHE A 301 -0.29 -17.07 -10.36
N CYS A 302 0.69 -17.49 -9.55
CA CYS A 302 2.10 -17.21 -9.82
C CYS A 302 2.93 -18.48 -9.93
N PHE A 303 3.99 -18.43 -10.75
CA PHE A 303 4.99 -19.49 -10.91
C PHE A 303 4.35 -20.88 -11.07
N SER A 304 4.78 -21.83 -10.23
CA SER A 304 4.42 -23.24 -10.31
C SER A 304 2.93 -23.53 -10.14
N ALA A 305 2.17 -22.63 -9.50
CA ALA A 305 0.73 -22.81 -9.27
C ALA A 305 -0.08 -22.95 -10.58
N GLN A 306 0.52 -22.64 -11.72
CA GLN A 306 -0.11 -22.67 -13.04
C GLN A 306 0.15 -23.98 -13.80
N TYR A 307 0.97 -24.87 -13.24
CA TYR A 307 1.42 -26.10 -13.87
C TYR A 307 0.96 -27.31 -13.04
N ILE A 308 -0.25 -27.77 -13.32
CA ILE A 308 -0.94 -28.81 -12.57
C ILE A 308 -1.59 -29.81 -13.51
N SER A 309 -2.00 -30.97 -12.98
CA SER A 309 -2.73 -31.97 -13.77
C SER A 309 -4.11 -31.46 -14.17
N HIS A 310 -4.70 -32.07 -15.21
CA HIS A 310 -6.04 -31.71 -15.69
C HIS A 310 -7.12 -31.85 -14.61
N GLU A 311 -7.10 -32.94 -13.83
CA GLU A 311 -8.02 -33.14 -12.70
C GLU A 311 -7.89 -32.03 -11.65
N GLN A 312 -6.64 -31.64 -11.34
CA GLN A 312 -6.36 -30.55 -10.40
C GLN A 312 -6.86 -29.21 -10.94
N ALA A 313 -6.74 -28.95 -12.24
CA ALA A 313 -7.28 -27.74 -12.87
C ALA A 313 -8.80 -27.66 -12.77
N ASP A 314 -9.52 -28.76 -13.02
CA ASP A 314 -10.99 -28.80 -12.87
C ASP A 314 -11.43 -28.54 -11.42
N ARG A 315 -10.77 -29.18 -10.44
CA ARG A 315 -11.03 -28.96 -9.00
C ARG A 315 -10.72 -27.53 -8.58
N LEU A 316 -9.59 -26.98 -9.04
CA LEU A 316 -9.19 -25.61 -8.73
C LEU A 316 -10.17 -24.59 -9.32
N ALA A 317 -10.52 -24.70 -10.61
CA ALA A 317 -11.47 -23.80 -11.26
C ALA A 317 -12.82 -23.79 -10.55
N GLU A 318 -13.28 -24.94 -10.08
CA GLU A 318 -14.48 -25.04 -9.29
C GLU A 318 -14.36 -24.34 -7.92
N ARG A 319 -13.26 -24.56 -7.21
CA ARG A 319 -12.99 -23.86 -5.95
C ARG A 319 -13.00 -22.34 -6.14
N ILE A 320 -12.32 -21.82 -7.15
CA ILE A 320 -12.25 -20.37 -7.42
C ILE A 320 -13.65 -19.76 -7.62
N VAL A 321 -14.55 -20.45 -8.32
CA VAL A 321 -15.95 -20.01 -8.45
C VAL A 321 -16.70 -20.07 -7.11
N ARG A 322 -16.50 -21.10 -6.29
CA ARG A 322 -17.10 -21.19 -4.94
C ARG A 322 -16.60 -20.12 -3.99
N LEU A 323 -15.34 -19.71 -4.12
CA LEU A 323 -14.80 -18.54 -3.40
C LEU A 323 -15.45 -17.22 -3.87
N GLY A 324 -16.12 -17.22 -5.03
CA GLY A 324 -16.90 -16.10 -5.54
C GLY A 324 -16.18 -15.20 -6.55
N TYR A 325 -15.01 -15.60 -7.04
CA TYR A 325 -14.30 -14.83 -8.08
C TYR A 325 -14.96 -15.03 -9.45
N ASN A 326 -14.84 -14.01 -10.31
CA ASN A 326 -15.26 -14.07 -11.71
C ASN A 326 -14.12 -13.76 -12.70
N ALA A 327 -12.91 -13.55 -12.19
CA ALA A 327 -11.71 -13.37 -12.98
C ALA A 327 -10.48 -13.98 -12.30
N VAL A 328 -9.43 -14.23 -13.09
CA VAL A 328 -8.11 -14.67 -12.64
C VAL A 328 -7.02 -13.94 -13.43
N ARG A 329 -5.86 -13.74 -12.81
CA ARG A 329 -4.66 -13.26 -13.51
C ARG A 329 -3.60 -14.36 -13.53
N ILE A 330 -3.12 -14.65 -14.72
CA ILE A 330 -2.05 -15.60 -15.00
C ILE A 330 -0.75 -14.79 -14.99
N HIS A 331 0.16 -15.12 -14.07
CA HIS A 331 1.25 -14.22 -13.70
C HIS A 331 2.54 -15.00 -13.40
N HIS A 332 3.72 -14.42 -13.63
CA HIS A 332 5.01 -15.12 -13.43
C HIS A 332 5.04 -16.55 -14.05
N TYR A 333 4.35 -16.75 -15.17
CA TYR A 333 4.13 -18.07 -15.77
C TYR A 333 5.28 -18.45 -16.70
N GLU A 334 5.92 -17.46 -17.31
CA GLU A 334 6.79 -17.63 -18.48
C GLU A 334 8.05 -18.45 -18.18
N GLY A 335 8.54 -18.41 -16.93
CA GLY A 335 9.78 -19.09 -16.52
C GLY A 335 9.72 -20.60 -16.69
N GLU A 336 8.68 -21.25 -16.16
CA GLU A 336 8.45 -22.68 -16.38
C GLU A 336 7.94 -22.96 -17.80
N LEU A 337 7.15 -22.05 -18.38
CA LEU A 337 6.63 -22.20 -19.74
C LEU A 337 7.74 -22.33 -20.78
N CYS A 338 8.87 -21.65 -20.58
CA CYS A 338 10.02 -21.70 -21.50
C CYS A 338 11.16 -22.59 -21.01
N GLN A 339 10.97 -23.32 -19.91
CA GLN A 339 12.06 -24.05 -19.27
C GLN A 339 12.61 -25.17 -20.17
N GLY A 340 13.94 -25.25 -20.23
CA GLY A 340 14.67 -26.29 -20.97
C GLY A 340 14.60 -26.15 -22.48
N GLN A 341 14.02 -25.07 -23.00
CA GLN A 341 13.95 -24.81 -24.44
C GLN A 341 15.22 -24.13 -24.95
N LYS A 342 15.40 -24.15 -26.28
CA LYS A 342 16.59 -23.60 -26.94
C LYS A 342 16.68 -22.09 -26.79
N HIS A 343 15.57 -21.39 -26.97
CA HIS A 343 15.47 -19.95 -26.80
C HIS A 343 14.56 -19.60 -25.62
N SER A 344 14.81 -18.47 -24.96
CA SER A 344 13.99 -17.99 -23.82
C SER A 344 12.55 -17.60 -24.17
N TYR A 345 12.17 -17.70 -25.44
CA TYR A 345 10.83 -17.43 -25.96
C TYR A 345 10.17 -18.66 -26.60
N ASP A 346 10.83 -19.81 -26.63
CA ASP A 346 10.24 -21.06 -27.10
C ASP A 346 9.36 -21.67 -25.99
N LEU A 347 8.20 -22.24 -26.35
CA LEU A 347 7.27 -22.82 -25.37
C LEU A 347 7.56 -24.30 -25.17
N ASN A 348 7.70 -24.72 -23.92
CA ASN A 348 7.85 -26.11 -23.52
C ASN A 348 6.52 -26.86 -23.73
N PRO A 349 6.46 -27.90 -24.60
CA PRO A 349 5.19 -28.57 -24.93
C PRO A 349 4.47 -29.21 -23.74
N GLU A 350 5.20 -29.77 -22.78
CA GLU A 350 4.61 -30.39 -21.58
C GLU A 350 3.96 -29.33 -20.68
N LYS A 351 4.67 -28.22 -20.47
CA LYS A 351 4.16 -27.11 -19.65
C LYS A 351 3.04 -26.36 -20.35
N LEU A 352 3.09 -26.26 -21.67
CA LEU A 352 2.05 -25.66 -22.49
C LEU A 352 0.75 -26.46 -22.41
N ASP A 353 0.78 -27.80 -22.40
CA ASP A 353 -0.44 -28.61 -22.20
C ASP A 353 -1.11 -28.35 -20.84
N GLN A 354 -0.33 -28.33 -19.76
CA GLN A 354 -0.83 -28.04 -18.41
C GLN A 354 -1.44 -26.64 -18.32
N PHE A 355 -0.74 -25.66 -18.91
CA PHE A 355 -1.19 -24.28 -19.00
C PHE A 355 -2.48 -24.17 -19.81
N ASP A 356 -2.52 -24.73 -21.02
CA ASP A 356 -3.67 -24.74 -21.91
C ASP A 356 -4.91 -25.31 -21.23
N TYR A 357 -4.76 -26.45 -20.55
CA TYR A 357 -5.88 -27.07 -19.85
C TYR A 357 -6.37 -26.22 -18.68
N LEU A 358 -5.46 -25.63 -17.89
CA LEU A 358 -5.83 -24.77 -16.78
C LEU A 358 -6.65 -23.55 -17.26
N LEU A 359 -6.20 -22.89 -18.32
CA LEU A 359 -6.91 -21.74 -18.90
C LEU A 359 -8.28 -22.18 -19.44
N ALA A 360 -8.36 -23.34 -20.10
CA ALA A 360 -9.62 -23.90 -20.58
C ALA A 360 -10.59 -24.24 -19.43
N ALA A 361 -10.10 -24.78 -18.32
CA ALA A 361 -10.90 -25.09 -17.12
C ALA A 361 -11.48 -23.81 -16.48
N PHE A 362 -10.66 -22.75 -16.37
CA PHE A 362 -11.15 -21.44 -15.91
C PHE A 362 -12.20 -20.85 -16.84
N ILE A 363 -11.96 -20.85 -18.15
CA ILE A 363 -12.93 -20.35 -19.14
C ILE A 363 -14.24 -21.15 -19.08
N LYS A 364 -14.16 -22.48 -19.01
CA LYS A 364 -15.32 -23.37 -18.88
C LYS A 364 -16.17 -23.06 -17.65
N ARG A 365 -15.56 -22.57 -16.57
CA ARG A 365 -16.23 -22.18 -15.31
C ARG A 365 -16.66 -20.71 -15.27
N GLY A 366 -16.48 -19.92 -16.34
CA GLY A 366 -16.93 -18.53 -16.40
C GLY A 366 -15.94 -17.51 -15.85
N LEU A 367 -14.69 -17.90 -15.63
CA LEU A 367 -13.63 -17.01 -15.12
C LEU A 367 -12.93 -16.31 -16.29
N TYR A 368 -12.99 -14.99 -16.33
CA TYR A 368 -12.26 -14.18 -17.30
C TYR A 368 -10.79 -14.05 -16.93
N ILE A 369 -9.92 -14.02 -17.93
CA ILE A 369 -8.47 -14.11 -17.73
C ILE A 369 -7.82 -12.78 -18.12
N THR A 370 -6.86 -12.35 -17.30
CA THR A 370 -5.84 -11.36 -17.67
C THR A 370 -4.43 -11.94 -17.52
N THR A 371 -3.47 -11.43 -18.29
CA THR A 371 -2.06 -11.84 -18.22
C THR A 371 -1.13 -10.72 -18.65
N ASP A 372 0.16 -10.88 -18.36
CA ASP A 372 1.24 -10.03 -18.84
C ASP A 372 1.99 -10.69 -20.01
N LEU A 373 2.63 -9.91 -20.88
CA LEU A 373 3.52 -10.45 -21.93
C LEU A 373 5.00 -10.49 -21.49
N PHE A 374 5.35 -9.81 -20.40
CA PHE A 374 6.59 -10.04 -19.69
C PHE A 374 6.47 -9.70 -18.19
N VAL A 375 6.95 -10.61 -17.36
CA VAL A 375 7.08 -10.47 -15.91
C VAL A 375 8.49 -10.83 -15.46
N SER A 376 8.90 -12.09 -15.62
CA SER A 376 10.12 -12.60 -14.97
C SER A 376 10.79 -13.79 -15.64
N ARG A 377 10.47 -14.15 -16.89
CA ARG A 377 11.23 -15.23 -17.57
C ARG A 377 12.72 -14.90 -17.62
N PRO A 378 13.61 -15.88 -17.37
CA PRO A 378 15.04 -15.68 -17.56
C PRO A 378 15.36 -15.37 -19.03
N VAL A 379 16.13 -14.31 -19.29
CA VAL A 379 16.54 -13.92 -20.65
C VAL A 379 18.05 -13.95 -20.78
N PRO A 380 18.64 -14.86 -21.56
CA PRO A 380 20.08 -14.90 -21.77
C PRO A 380 20.61 -13.61 -22.41
N ARG A 381 21.70 -13.05 -21.87
CA ARG A 381 22.34 -11.82 -22.42
C ARG A 381 22.70 -11.98 -23.90
N ALA A 382 23.15 -13.18 -24.28
CA ALA A 382 23.52 -13.51 -25.66
C ALA A 382 22.34 -13.39 -26.65
N GLU A 383 21.11 -13.73 -26.24
CA GLU A 383 19.93 -13.64 -27.12
C GLU A 383 19.59 -12.20 -27.47
N ILE A 384 19.90 -11.26 -26.58
CA ILE A 384 19.71 -9.83 -26.83
C ILE A 384 21.00 -9.13 -27.25
N GLY A 385 22.07 -9.87 -27.56
CA GLY A 385 23.35 -9.31 -28.01
C GLY A 385 24.11 -8.49 -26.97
N GLN A 386 23.81 -8.68 -25.67
CA GLN A 386 24.60 -8.09 -24.60
C GLN A 386 25.82 -8.96 -24.25
N PRO A 387 26.94 -8.35 -23.87
CA PRO A 387 28.15 -9.09 -23.48
C PRO A 387 27.97 -9.81 -22.15
N GLY A 388 28.81 -10.82 -21.91
CA GLY A 388 28.82 -11.60 -20.68
C GLY A 388 27.97 -12.88 -20.74
N GLY A 389 28.16 -13.75 -19.75
CA GLY A 389 27.35 -14.97 -19.58
C GLY A 389 26.12 -14.73 -18.72
N GLY A 390 25.20 -15.71 -18.71
CA GLY A 390 24.02 -15.70 -17.84
C GLY A 390 22.86 -14.85 -18.38
N ASN A 391 21.94 -14.50 -17.48
CA ASN A 391 20.70 -13.79 -17.80
C ASN A 391 20.80 -12.29 -17.50
N VAL A 392 20.03 -11.51 -18.24
CA VAL A 392 19.71 -10.11 -17.94
C VAL A 392 18.87 -10.07 -16.65
N GLY A 393 19.05 -9.04 -15.83
CA GLY A 393 18.19 -8.85 -14.65
C GLY A 393 16.72 -8.70 -15.06
N MET A 394 15.79 -9.14 -14.20
CA MET A 394 14.35 -9.05 -14.48
C MET A 394 13.93 -7.63 -14.83
N ASP A 395 14.22 -6.67 -13.94
CA ASP A 395 13.85 -5.27 -14.12
C ASP A 395 14.68 -4.60 -15.23
N GLU A 396 15.95 -5.00 -15.40
CA GLU A 396 16.81 -4.55 -16.50
C GLU A 396 16.19 -4.92 -17.87
N PHE A 397 15.62 -6.11 -18.02
CA PHE A 397 14.96 -6.49 -19.27
C PHE A 397 13.71 -5.66 -19.52
N LYS A 398 12.89 -5.38 -18.49
CA LYS A 398 11.72 -4.47 -18.61
C LYS A 398 12.13 -3.11 -19.18
N ASP A 399 13.22 -2.54 -18.66
CA ASP A 399 13.74 -1.25 -19.10
C ASP A 399 14.36 -1.29 -20.51
N LEU A 400 14.86 -2.45 -20.97
CA LEU A 400 15.47 -2.60 -22.29
C LEU A 400 14.45 -2.71 -23.41
N VAL A 401 13.31 -3.36 -23.20
CA VAL A 401 12.31 -3.62 -24.25
C VAL A 401 11.86 -2.35 -25.02
N PRO A 402 11.63 -1.19 -24.37
CA PRO A 402 11.27 0.04 -25.07
C PRO A 402 12.36 0.55 -26.03
N VAL A 403 13.64 0.48 -25.65
CA VAL A 403 14.74 1.20 -26.33
C VAL A 403 15.79 0.32 -27.02
N HIS A 404 15.81 -0.99 -26.76
CA HIS A 404 16.83 -1.91 -27.27
C HIS A 404 16.25 -2.90 -28.30
N ALA A 405 16.71 -2.82 -29.56
CA ALA A 405 16.13 -3.56 -30.69
C ALA A 405 16.04 -5.08 -30.47
N LYS A 406 17.12 -5.74 -30.03
CA LYS A 406 17.09 -7.19 -29.78
C LYS A 406 16.27 -7.60 -28.55
N ALA A 407 16.09 -6.69 -27.58
CA ALA A 407 15.24 -6.98 -26.43
C ALA A 407 13.76 -6.92 -26.85
N TRP A 408 13.42 -5.94 -27.70
CA TRP A 408 12.13 -5.88 -28.39
C TRP A 408 11.88 -7.13 -29.26
N GLU A 409 12.85 -7.58 -30.06
CA GLU A 409 12.72 -8.79 -30.87
C GLU A 409 12.46 -10.05 -30.01
N ASN A 410 13.19 -10.21 -28.90
CA ASN A 410 13.00 -11.30 -27.96
C ASN A 410 11.60 -11.25 -27.29
N TYR A 411 11.15 -10.06 -26.86
CA TYR A 411 9.81 -9.84 -26.33
C TYR A 411 8.72 -10.17 -27.37
N ALA A 412 8.87 -9.67 -28.60
CA ALA A 412 7.93 -9.91 -29.69
C ALA A 412 7.88 -11.38 -30.11
N ALA A 413 9.02 -12.09 -30.09
CA ALA A 413 9.07 -13.53 -30.36
C ALA A 413 8.27 -14.33 -29.33
N PHE A 414 8.44 -14.06 -28.04
CA PHE A 414 7.65 -14.70 -26.98
C PHE A 414 6.16 -14.43 -27.15
N ALA A 415 5.78 -13.16 -27.30
CA ALA A 415 4.38 -12.76 -27.49
C ALA A 415 3.76 -13.41 -28.73
N ARG A 416 4.51 -13.51 -29.84
CA ARG A 416 4.05 -14.20 -31.06
C ARG A 416 3.84 -15.69 -30.82
N ASN A 417 4.81 -16.37 -30.21
CA ASN A 417 4.72 -17.80 -29.92
C ASN A 417 3.53 -18.12 -29.02
N LEU A 418 3.32 -17.33 -27.96
CA LEU A 418 2.18 -17.49 -27.08
C LEU A 418 0.87 -17.17 -27.79
N LEU A 419 0.69 -15.95 -28.31
CA LEU A 419 -0.63 -15.47 -28.72
C LEU A 419 -1.14 -16.11 -30.02
N THR A 420 -0.26 -16.66 -30.84
CA THR A 420 -0.64 -17.39 -32.06
C THR A 420 -0.86 -18.89 -31.84
N HIS A 421 -0.47 -19.42 -30.68
CA HIS A 421 -0.74 -20.80 -30.28
C HIS A 421 -2.24 -21.07 -30.19
N VAL A 422 -2.67 -22.23 -30.68
CA VAL A 422 -4.05 -22.71 -30.57
C VAL A 422 -4.15 -23.60 -29.34
N ASN A 423 -4.91 -23.16 -28.35
CA ASN A 423 -5.22 -23.99 -27.20
C ASN A 423 -6.10 -25.17 -27.66
N PRO A 424 -5.65 -26.44 -27.53
CA PRO A 424 -6.36 -27.59 -28.06
C PRO A 424 -7.69 -27.86 -27.33
N TYR A 425 -7.86 -27.35 -26.12
CA TYR A 425 -9.05 -27.54 -25.30
C TYR A 425 -10.14 -26.49 -25.56
N THR A 426 -9.80 -25.32 -26.10
CA THR A 426 -10.78 -24.30 -26.53
C THR A 426 -10.94 -24.21 -28.05
N GLY A 427 -9.98 -24.76 -28.81
CA GLY A 427 -9.94 -24.72 -30.28
C GLY A 427 -9.65 -23.34 -30.86
N ARG A 428 -9.18 -22.39 -30.04
CA ARG A 428 -8.93 -21.00 -30.44
C ARG A 428 -7.48 -20.61 -30.22
N ARG A 429 -7.01 -19.68 -31.06
CA ARG A 429 -5.75 -18.97 -30.77
C ARG A 429 -5.94 -18.10 -29.53
N TYR A 430 -4.91 -17.95 -28.70
CA TYR A 430 -4.99 -17.04 -27.55
C TYR A 430 -5.32 -15.59 -27.97
N ALA A 431 -4.82 -15.11 -29.10
CA ALA A 431 -5.19 -13.82 -29.68
C ALA A 431 -6.70 -13.67 -29.98
N GLN A 432 -7.41 -14.79 -30.14
CA GLN A 432 -8.82 -14.88 -30.53
C GLN A 432 -9.71 -15.51 -29.43
N GLU A 433 -9.20 -15.66 -28.21
CA GLU A 433 -9.93 -16.23 -27.08
C GLU A 433 -10.67 -15.12 -26.31
N PRO A 434 -12.01 -14.98 -26.42
CA PRO A 434 -12.76 -13.95 -25.70
C PRO A 434 -12.74 -14.12 -24.17
N GLY A 435 -12.34 -15.29 -23.66
CA GLY A 435 -12.05 -15.50 -22.24
C GLY A 435 -10.77 -14.79 -21.75
N LEU A 436 -9.79 -14.54 -22.63
CA LEU A 436 -8.62 -13.70 -22.37
C LEU A 436 -9.00 -12.24 -22.66
N ALA A 437 -9.53 -11.55 -21.65
CA ALA A 437 -10.15 -10.25 -21.85
C ALA A 437 -9.15 -9.09 -21.79
N TRP A 438 -8.03 -9.24 -21.08
CA TRP A 438 -7.07 -8.15 -20.87
C TRP A 438 -5.62 -8.63 -20.92
N ILE A 439 -4.76 -7.82 -21.52
CA ILE A 439 -3.31 -8.04 -21.57
C ILE A 439 -2.61 -6.78 -21.07
N ALA A 440 -1.75 -6.94 -20.06
CA ALA A 440 -0.73 -5.96 -19.71
C ALA A 440 0.54 -6.25 -20.53
N LEU A 441 1.19 -5.23 -21.07
CA LEU A 441 2.40 -5.45 -21.86
C LEU A 441 3.55 -5.94 -20.97
N ILE A 442 3.92 -5.13 -19.97
CA ILE A 442 5.00 -5.43 -19.03
C ILE A 442 4.45 -5.24 -17.61
N ASN A 443 4.64 -6.24 -16.74
CA ASN A 443 4.25 -6.11 -15.34
C ASN A 443 5.06 -5.03 -14.63
N GLU A 444 4.38 -4.17 -13.86
CA GLU A 444 4.98 -3.04 -13.15
C GLU A 444 5.86 -2.18 -14.08
N GLY A 445 5.40 -2.02 -15.33
CA GLY A 445 6.16 -1.46 -16.44
C GLY A 445 6.37 0.05 -16.41
N ASN A 446 6.13 0.74 -15.29
CA ASN A 446 6.46 2.17 -15.21
C ASN A 446 7.97 2.37 -15.23
N LEU A 447 8.45 3.07 -16.26
CA LEU A 447 9.87 3.37 -16.47
C LEU A 447 10.52 4.15 -15.30
N GLY A 448 9.73 4.84 -14.49
CA GLY A 448 10.21 5.55 -13.31
C GLY A 448 10.65 4.62 -12.15
N ASN A 449 10.16 3.38 -12.10
CA ASN A 449 10.35 2.49 -10.94
C ASN A 449 11.81 2.15 -10.67
N PHE A 450 12.59 1.90 -11.73
CA PHE A 450 13.99 1.50 -11.65
C PHE A 450 14.91 2.53 -12.28
N PHE A 451 14.52 3.81 -12.24
CA PHE A 451 15.20 4.92 -12.93
C PHE A 451 16.71 4.98 -12.66
N GLY A 452 17.15 4.67 -11.44
CA GLY A 452 18.57 4.64 -11.07
C GLY A 452 19.39 3.57 -11.80
N THR A 453 18.77 2.45 -12.20
CA THR A 453 19.36 1.41 -13.04
C THR A 453 19.18 1.74 -14.52
N LEU A 454 17.96 2.11 -14.92
CA LEU A 454 17.61 2.53 -16.28
C LEU A 454 18.59 3.56 -16.85
N ARG A 455 18.92 4.60 -16.07
CA ARG A 455 19.81 5.68 -16.53
C ARG A 455 21.26 5.26 -16.78
N LYS A 456 21.66 4.05 -16.39
CA LYS A 456 23.00 3.49 -16.63
C LYS A 456 23.08 2.71 -17.95
N VAL A 457 21.94 2.45 -18.58
CA VAL A 457 21.86 1.75 -19.86
C VAL A 457 22.19 2.73 -21.00
N PRO A 458 23.19 2.46 -21.86
CA PRO A 458 23.63 3.40 -22.91
C PRO A 458 22.53 3.83 -23.89
N GLU A 459 21.62 2.91 -24.25
CA GLU A 459 20.52 3.14 -25.19
C GLU A 459 19.55 4.21 -24.67
N TRP A 460 19.34 4.26 -23.35
CA TRP A 460 18.53 5.29 -22.72
C TRP A 460 19.18 6.66 -22.78
N ASN A 461 20.50 6.77 -22.57
CA ASN A 461 21.22 8.03 -22.75
C ASN A 461 21.16 8.51 -24.21
N ALA A 462 21.28 7.59 -25.17
CA ALA A 462 21.15 7.92 -26.58
C ALA A 462 19.73 8.38 -26.96
N ALA A 463 18.70 7.69 -26.46
CA ALA A 463 17.29 8.08 -26.67
C ALA A 463 16.98 9.44 -26.02
N TRP A 464 17.48 9.67 -24.81
CA TRP A 464 17.36 10.94 -24.09
C TRP A 464 17.94 12.12 -24.87
N ASN A 465 19.18 12.00 -25.34
CA ASN A 465 19.83 13.09 -26.08
C ASN A 465 19.17 13.33 -27.45
N ARG A 466 18.68 12.28 -28.12
CA ARG A 466 17.86 12.43 -29.35
C ARG A 466 16.57 13.18 -29.06
N TRP A 467 15.88 12.86 -27.97
CA TRP A 467 14.67 13.55 -27.57
C TRP A 467 14.92 15.02 -27.23
N LEU A 468 15.99 15.32 -26.49
CA LEU A 468 16.39 16.71 -26.20
C LEU A 468 16.70 17.50 -27.48
N ALA A 469 17.42 16.91 -28.45
CA ALA A 469 17.71 17.56 -29.73
C ALA A 469 16.46 17.78 -30.59
N GLY A 470 15.44 16.92 -30.47
CA GLY A 470 14.12 17.15 -31.10
C GLY A 470 13.30 18.24 -30.40
N ARG A 471 13.50 18.42 -29.09
CA ARG A 471 12.76 19.39 -28.26
C ARG A 471 13.36 20.79 -28.27
N TYR A 472 14.68 20.89 -28.35
CA TYR A 472 15.45 22.13 -28.34
C TYR A 472 16.30 22.19 -29.61
N PRO A 473 16.19 23.27 -30.41
CA PRO A 473 16.86 23.34 -31.70
C PRO A 473 18.39 23.33 -31.61
N ASP A 474 18.96 23.85 -30.53
CA ASP A 474 20.40 23.86 -30.28
C ASP A 474 20.71 23.92 -28.77
N ARG A 475 22.00 23.82 -28.43
CA ARG A 475 22.49 23.94 -27.05
C ARG A 475 22.14 25.29 -26.42
N ALA A 476 22.08 26.38 -27.20
CA ALA A 476 21.77 27.70 -26.66
C ALA A 476 20.31 27.80 -26.18
N ALA A 477 19.38 27.19 -26.93
CA ALA A 477 17.98 27.07 -26.53
C ALA A 477 17.82 26.21 -25.28
N LEU A 478 18.54 25.09 -25.19
CA LEU A 478 18.57 24.26 -23.98
C LEU A 478 19.15 25.04 -22.78
N ALA A 479 20.27 25.74 -22.96
CA ALA A 479 20.88 26.57 -21.93
C ALA A 479 19.94 27.66 -21.43
N LYS A 480 19.16 28.27 -22.33
CA LYS A 480 18.11 29.25 -21.96
C LYS A 480 17.01 28.61 -21.11
N ALA A 481 16.63 27.37 -21.41
CA ALA A 481 15.57 26.66 -20.69
C ALA A 481 16.02 26.09 -19.33
N TRP A 482 17.27 25.63 -19.23
CA TRP A 482 17.81 24.96 -18.05
C TRP A 482 18.63 25.87 -17.15
N GLY A 483 19.18 26.97 -17.68
CA GLY A 483 20.05 27.87 -16.92
C GLY A 483 21.26 27.13 -16.35
N ALA A 484 21.50 27.28 -15.05
CA ALA A 484 22.63 26.68 -14.35
C ALA A 484 22.56 25.13 -14.26
N GLU A 485 21.42 24.51 -14.58
CA GLU A 485 21.29 23.06 -14.61
C GLU A 485 22.04 22.41 -15.78
N LEU A 486 22.35 23.14 -16.85
CA LEU A 486 23.12 22.63 -17.99
C LEU A 486 24.61 22.90 -17.80
N ALA A 487 25.42 21.85 -17.74
CA ALA A 487 26.87 22.01 -17.60
C ALA A 487 27.52 22.52 -18.90
N GLU A 488 28.71 23.13 -18.79
CA GLU A 488 29.41 23.74 -19.92
C GLU A 488 29.71 22.73 -21.05
N GLY A 489 30.06 21.50 -20.71
CA GLY A 489 30.36 20.43 -21.67
C GLY A 489 29.15 19.63 -22.18
N GLU A 490 27.94 19.90 -21.68
CA GLU A 490 26.72 19.18 -22.05
C GLU A 490 26.11 19.73 -23.34
N ASP A 491 25.89 18.85 -24.32
CA ASP A 491 25.34 19.15 -25.63
C ASP A 491 24.56 17.94 -26.19
N PRO A 492 23.24 18.07 -26.43
CA PRO A 492 22.43 16.97 -26.95
C PRO A 492 22.95 16.42 -28.29
N ALA A 493 23.49 17.29 -29.15
CA ALA A 493 24.02 16.88 -30.46
C ALA A 493 25.27 16.00 -30.33
N LYS A 494 25.98 16.08 -29.20
CA LYS A 494 27.15 15.26 -28.86
C LYS A 494 26.79 14.05 -27.99
N GLY A 495 25.53 13.90 -27.59
CA GLY A 495 25.08 12.83 -26.71
C GLY A 495 25.61 12.95 -25.27
N SER A 496 26.08 14.13 -24.87
CA SER A 496 26.79 14.31 -23.59
C SER A 496 25.89 14.76 -22.43
N VAL A 497 24.62 15.08 -22.67
CA VAL A 497 23.71 15.51 -21.59
C VAL A 497 23.24 14.29 -20.80
N ALA A 498 23.48 14.30 -19.49
CA ALA A 498 23.00 13.21 -18.62
C ALA A 498 21.56 13.46 -18.15
N MET A 499 20.80 12.38 -17.98
CA MET A 499 19.52 12.41 -17.26
C MET A 499 19.71 12.84 -15.79
N ALA A 500 18.61 13.22 -15.13
CA ALA A 500 18.63 13.54 -13.70
C ALA A 500 19.11 12.35 -12.82
N GLY A 501 19.56 12.66 -11.60
CA GLY A 501 19.97 11.64 -10.62
C GLY A 501 18.80 10.86 -10.03
N ASP A 502 17.65 11.53 -9.88
CA ASP A 502 16.37 11.04 -9.39
C ASP A 502 15.20 11.80 -10.05
N LEU A 503 13.97 11.43 -9.72
CA LEU A 503 12.74 12.01 -10.26
C LEU A 503 11.94 12.85 -9.24
N HIS A 504 12.56 13.25 -8.12
CA HIS A 504 11.85 13.91 -7.01
C HIS A 504 12.05 15.43 -6.95
N GLY A 505 13.06 15.94 -7.65
CA GLY A 505 13.40 17.37 -7.68
C GLY A 505 12.47 18.24 -8.56
N GLN A 506 12.63 19.55 -8.43
CA GLN A 506 11.89 20.56 -9.22
C GLN A 506 12.72 21.18 -10.35
N ALA A 507 13.98 20.74 -10.51
CA ALA A 507 14.89 21.27 -11.52
C ALA A 507 14.42 20.97 -12.96
N ALA A 508 14.82 21.82 -13.91
CA ALA A 508 14.46 21.65 -15.33
C ALA A 508 14.92 20.29 -15.89
N ARG A 509 16.09 19.79 -15.48
CA ARG A 509 16.60 18.46 -15.85
C ARG A 509 15.68 17.33 -15.36
N VAL A 510 15.15 17.43 -14.13
CA VAL A 510 14.23 16.44 -13.56
C VAL A 510 12.90 16.45 -14.32
N ARG A 511 12.34 17.64 -14.52
CA ARG A 511 11.12 17.85 -15.31
C ARG A 511 11.24 17.22 -16.71
N ASP A 512 12.30 17.53 -17.44
CA ASP A 512 12.50 16.99 -18.78
C ASP A 512 12.72 15.47 -18.75
N SER A 513 13.40 14.93 -17.72
CA SER A 513 13.56 13.48 -17.53
C SER A 513 12.21 12.77 -17.35
N ILE A 514 11.33 13.31 -16.50
CA ILE A 514 9.97 12.75 -16.28
C ILE A 514 9.18 12.75 -17.59
N ALA A 515 9.19 13.85 -18.33
CA ALA A 515 8.44 13.94 -19.57
C ALA A 515 8.99 13.04 -20.69
N PHE A 516 10.31 12.87 -20.75
CA PHE A 516 10.94 11.93 -21.66
C PHE A 516 10.50 10.49 -21.39
N LEU A 517 10.41 10.07 -20.13
CA LEU A 517 9.89 8.73 -19.80
C LEU A 517 8.45 8.54 -20.29
N ALA A 518 7.57 9.51 -20.04
CA ALA A 518 6.19 9.47 -20.53
C ALA A 518 6.11 9.43 -22.08
N HIS A 519 7.03 10.11 -22.78
CA HIS A 519 7.12 10.07 -24.24
C HIS A 519 7.55 8.69 -24.74
N VAL A 520 8.62 8.11 -24.19
CA VAL A 520 9.11 6.78 -24.58
C VAL A 520 8.04 5.71 -24.34
N GLU A 521 7.30 5.84 -23.24
CA GLU A 521 6.23 4.91 -22.90
C GLU A 521 5.07 4.97 -23.90
N LYS A 522 4.64 6.18 -24.29
CA LYS A 522 3.62 6.36 -25.33
C LYS A 522 4.04 5.73 -26.65
N ASP A 523 5.29 5.93 -27.06
CA ASP A 523 5.83 5.38 -28.31
C ASP A 523 5.95 3.85 -28.23
N PHE A 524 6.42 3.32 -27.09
CA PHE A 524 6.50 1.88 -26.84
C PHE A 524 5.12 1.22 -26.91
N PHE A 525 4.13 1.77 -26.20
CA PHE A 525 2.77 1.25 -26.22
C PHE A 525 2.19 1.27 -27.63
N GLY A 526 2.37 2.36 -28.38
CA GLY A 526 1.92 2.45 -29.77
C GLY A 526 2.51 1.35 -30.66
N ARG A 527 3.84 1.14 -30.58
CA ARG A 527 4.55 0.07 -31.30
C ARG A 527 4.05 -1.32 -30.90
N ALA A 528 3.89 -1.56 -29.60
CA ALA A 528 3.42 -2.83 -29.06
C ALA A 528 1.96 -3.12 -29.45
N ALA A 529 1.07 -2.13 -29.32
CA ALA A 529 -0.32 -2.25 -29.72
C ALA A 529 -0.44 -2.54 -31.22
N ASP A 530 0.32 -1.84 -32.07
CA ASP A 530 0.32 -2.11 -33.51
C ASP A 530 0.77 -3.53 -33.84
N PHE A 531 1.86 -4.00 -33.24
CA PHE A 531 2.33 -5.37 -33.37
C PHE A 531 1.25 -6.39 -32.95
N LEU A 532 0.67 -6.22 -31.76
CA LEU A 532 -0.35 -7.14 -31.24
C LEU A 532 -1.65 -7.11 -32.06
N ARG A 533 -2.12 -5.94 -32.48
CA ARG A 533 -3.39 -5.77 -33.20
C ARG A 533 -3.25 -6.13 -34.68
N LYS A 534 -2.27 -5.56 -35.37
CA LYS A 534 -2.15 -5.63 -36.83
C LYS A 534 -1.47 -6.91 -37.29
N GLU A 535 -0.45 -7.38 -36.58
CA GLU A 535 0.27 -8.60 -36.97
C GLU A 535 -0.30 -9.86 -36.33
N LEU A 536 -0.62 -9.82 -35.02
CA LEU A 536 -1.08 -11.01 -34.30
C LEU A 536 -2.60 -11.17 -34.25
N GLY A 537 -3.36 -10.10 -34.54
CA GLY A 537 -4.83 -10.12 -34.53
C GLY A 537 -5.44 -10.20 -33.13
N VAL A 538 -4.74 -9.73 -32.09
CA VAL A 538 -5.20 -9.74 -30.70
C VAL A 538 -6.43 -8.85 -30.52
N GLN A 539 -7.49 -9.35 -29.87
CA GLN A 539 -8.67 -8.53 -29.55
C GLN A 539 -8.85 -8.19 -28.05
N ALA A 540 -8.06 -8.81 -27.16
CA ALA A 540 -8.05 -8.49 -25.72
C ALA A 540 -7.65 -7.03 -25.47
N LEU A 541 -8.25 -6.36 -24.48
CA LEU A 541 -7.91 -4.96 -24.16
C LEU A 541 -6.47 -4.83 -23.67
N LEU A 542 -5.75 -3.78 -24.08
CA LEU A 542 -4.33 -3.56 -23.75
C LEU A 542 -4.14 -2.45 -22.71
N THR A 543 -3.21 -2.68 -21.78
CA THR A 543 -2.71 -1.66 -20.84
C THR A 543 -1.20 -1.80 -20.63
N ASN A 544 -0.61 -0.82 -19.96
CA ASN A 544 0.74 -0.86 -19.41
C ASN A 544 0.83 0.11 -18.20
N MET A 545 2.02 0.35 -17.65
CA MET A 545 2.26 1.36 -16.62
C MET A 545 1.48 1.17 -15.31
N SER A 546 1.24 -0.08 -14.87
CA SER A 546 0.86 -0.32 -13.48
C SER A 546 2.06 -0.07 -12.56
N CYS A 547 1.87 0.48 -11.35
CA CYS A 547 2.81 0.42 -10.21
C CYS A 547 4.18 1.12 -10.43
N TRP A 548 4.89 1.84 -9.55
CA TRP A 548 4.55 2.68 -8.39
C TRP A 548 4.66 4.17 -8.74
N THR A 549 5.48 4.50 -9.74
CA THR A 549 5.89 5.89 -10.05
C THR A 549 4.91 6.52 -11.01
N ASN A 550 4.07 7.43 -10.48
CA ASN A 550 3.01 8.09 -11.21
C ASN A 550 3.19 9.60 -11.23
N HIS A 551 3.44 10.20 -12.39
CA HIS A 551 3.51 11.64 -12.63
C HIS A 551 2.33 12.14 -13.47
N ALA A 552 2.04 13.43 -13.39
CA ALA A 552 0.95 14.04 -14.17
C ALA A 552 1.10 13.82 -15.70
N THR A 553 2.33 13.81 -16.22
CA THR A 553 2.61 13.58 -17.65
C THR A 553 2.29 12.16 -18.12
N ASP A 554 2.26 11.18 -17.22
CA ASP A 554 1.95 9.78 -17.57
C ASP A 554 0.52 9.65 -18.10
N GLN A 555 -0.37 10.60 -17.79
CA GLN A 555 -1.72 10.62 -18.35
C GLN A 555 -1.75 10.85 -19.87
N LEU A 556 -0.69 11.44 -20.45
CA LEU A 556 -0.56 11.54 -21.91
C LEU A 556 -0.29 10.18 -22.57
N ALA A 557 0.45 9.31 -21.89
CA ALA A 557 0.69 7.94 -22.35
C ALA A 557 -0.56 7.08 -22.14
N ARG A 558 -1.15 7.12 -20.94
CA ARG A 558 -2.37 6.37 -20.59
C ARG A 558 -3.56 6.67 -21.48
N ALA A 559 -3.64 7.88 -22.05
CA ALA A 559 -4.66 8.23 -23.03
C ALA A 559 -4.69 7.27 -24.24
N ALA A 560 -3.57 6.63 -24.59
CA ALA A 560 -3.48 5.65 -25.68
C ALA A 560 -3.95 4.24 -25.30
N PHE A 561 -4.06 3.91 -24.00
CA PHE A 561 -4.39 2.55 -23.54
C PHE A 561 -5.87 2.21 -23.73
N ASP A 562 -6.25 0.94 -23.77
CA ASP A 562 -7.67 0.55 -23.80
C ASP A 562 -8.33 0.71 -22.41
N TYR A 563 -7.55 0.49 -21.35
CA TYR A 563 -7.93 0.67 -19.95
C TYR A 563 -6.71 1.04 -19.11
N VAL A 564 -6.94 1.54 -17.90
CA VAL A 564 -5.88 1.97 -16.98
C VAL A 564 -5.81 1.03 -15.79
N ASP A 565 -4.59 0.68 -15.38
CA ASP A 565 -4.32 -0.18 -14.24
C ASP A 565 -3.32 0.46 -13.27
N ASP A 566 -3.37 0.07 -12.00
CA ASP A 566 -2.36 0.42 -11.00
C ASP A 566 -2.36 -0.59 -9.84
N HIS A 567 -1.34 -0.57 -8.98
CA HIS A 567 -1.19 -1.53 -7.88
C HIS A 567 -0.95 -0.83 -6.55
N PHE A 568 -1.36 -1.47 -5.45
CA PHE A 568 -0.99 -0.98 -4.12
C PHE A 568 -0.87 -2.10 -3.09
N TYR A 569 0.02 -1.92 -2.13
CA TYR A 569 0.20 -2.87 -1.05
C TYR A 569 0.18 -2.16 0.31
N VAL A 570 -0.38 -2.83 1.29
CA VAL A 570 -0.28 -2.48 2.72
C VAL A 570 0.59 -3.53 3.38
N ASP A 571 1.53 -3.08 4.20
CA ASP A 571 2.53 -3.95 4.85
C ASP A 571 3.41 -4.77 3.88
N HIS A 572 3.67 -4.25 2.67
CA HIS A 572 4.64 -4.88 1.76
C HIS A 572 6.01 -5.04 2.46
N PRO A 573 6.67 -6.22 2.37
CA PRO A 573 7.90 -6.46 3.10
C PRO A 573 9.08 -5.64 2.59
N GLN A 574 9.88 -5.12 3.53
CA GLN A 574 11.23 -4.61 3.29
C GLN A 574 12.23 -5.67 3.74
N PHE A 575 13.09 -6.15 2.86
CA PHE A 575 14.12 -7.13 3.21
C PHE A 575 15.38 -6.43 3.75
N LEU A 576 15.83 -6.82 4.95
CA LEU A 576 16.86 -6.08 5.68
C LEU A 576 18.28 -6.46 5.27
N GLU A 577 18.51 -7.72 4.88
CA GLU A 577 19.83 -8.25 4.55
C GLU A 577 19.95 -8.61 3.06
N GLN A 578 19.08 -9.49 2.57
CA GLN A 578 19.11 -9.99 1.20
C GLN A 578 17.71 -9.91 0.57
N PRO A 579 17.58 -9.51 -0.72
CA PRO A 579 16.29 -9.47 -1.40
C PRO A 579 15.55 -10.80 -1.27
N TRP A 580 14.25 -10.73 -0.96
CA TRP A 580 13.34 -11.87 -0.86
C TRP A 580 13.74 -12.92 0.21
N ARG A 581 14.55 -12.55 1.21
CA ARG A 581 14.97 -13.44 2.31
C ARG A 581 14.80 -12.77 3.67
N LEU A 582 14.52 -13.58 4.69
CA LEU A 582 14.48 -13.12 6.08
C LEU A 582 15.90 -12.78 6.58
N PRO A 583 16.05 -11.79 7.47
CA PRO A 583 14.99 -11.04 8.13
C PRO A 583 14.37 -9.96 7.22
N SER A 584 13.07 -9.74 7.41
CA SER A 584 12.31 -8.70 6.73
C SER A 584 11.57 -7.83 7.75
N ARG A 585 11.03 -6.71 7.28
CA ARG A 585 10.27 -5.77 8.10
C ARG A 585 9.01 -5.30 7.39
N CYS A 586 7.91 -5.24 8.13
CA CYS A 586 6.64 -4.63 7.72
C CYS A 586 6.21 -3.61 8.80
N PRO A 587 5.58 -2.48 8.45
CA PRO A 587 5.11 -1.51 9.44
C PRO A 587 4.21 -2.11 10.53
N ASN A 588 3.29 -3.01 10.16
CA ASN A 588 2.34 -3.69 11.05
C ASN A 588 1.56 -2.73 11.95
N THR A 589 1.17 -1.60 11.36
CA THR A 589 0.43 -0.49 11.97
C THR A 589 -1.02 -0.49 11.50
N SER A 590 -1.97 -0.09 12.35
CA SER A 590 -3.38 -0.07 11.94
C SER A 590 -3.59 0.84 10.72
N PRO A 591 -4.10 0.31 9.60
CA PRO A 591 -4.47 1.12 8.46
C PRO A 591 -5.60 2.10 8.80
N VAL A 592 -6.50 1.74 9.72
CA VAL A 592 -7.65 2.57 10.13
C VAL A 592 -7.18 3.79 10.91
N ALA A 593 -6.32 3.62 11.92
CA ALA A 593 -5.68 4.71 12.65
C ALA A 593 -4.85 5.65 11.75
N SER A 594 -4.44 5.17 10.58
CA SER A 594 -3.67 5.93 9.59
C SER A 594 -4.57 6.60 8.52
N GLY A 595 -5.90 6.57 8.68
CA GLY A 595 -6.84 7.14 7.71
C GLY A 595 -7.02 6.33 6.44
N ALA A 596 -6.88 5.00 6.54
CA ALA A 596 -6.99 4.01 5.47
C ALA A 596 -6.25 4.42 4.18
N PRO A 597 -4.91 4.49 4.21
CA PRO A 597 -4.13 5.04 3.10
C PRO A 597 -4.00 4.11 1.88
N GLY A 598 -4.33 2.82 2.02
CA GLY A 598 -4.24 1.85 0.92
C GLY A 598 -5.15 2.22 -0.26
N GLY A 599 -4.60 2.27 -1.47
CA GLY A 599 -5.34 2.45 -2.72
C GLY A 599 -5.90 3.85 -3.01
N ARG A 600 -6.09 4.73 -2.00
CA ARG A 600 -6.70 6.06 -2.23
C ARG A 600 -5.91 6.97 -3.17
N HIS A 601 -4.59 6.80 -3.26
CA HIS A 601 -3.75 7.52 -4.22
C HIS A 601 -3.88 6.96 -5.65
N CYS A 602 -4.01 5.64 -5.81
CA CYS A 602 -4.23 4.99 -7.10
C CYS A 602 -5.57 5.41 -7.74
N ALA A 603 -6.55 5.87 -6.97
CA ALA A 603 -7.80 6.39 -7.53
C ALA A 603 -7.57 7.58 -8.48
N PHE A 604 -6.47 8.33 -8.32
CA PHE A 604 -6.07 9.42 -9.23
C PHE A 604 -5.38 8.91 -10.51
N THR A 605 -5.01 7.65 -10.57
CA THR A 605 -4.53 7.01 -11.81
C THR A 605 -5.66 6.87 -12.82
N ARG A 606 -6.92 6.73 -12.36
CA ARG A 606 -8.11 6.69 -13.21
C ARG A 606 -8.17 7.90 -14.16
N LEU A 607 -8.23 7.60 -15.45
CA LEU A 607 -8.45 8.58 -16.52
C LEU A 607 -9.92 8.49 -16.97
N LEU A 608 -10.62 9.63 -17.00
CA LEU A 608 -12.01 9.64 -17.47
C LEU A 608 -12.16 9.08 -18.88
N GLY A 609 -13.27 8.36 -19.11
CA GLY A 609 -13.55 7.65 -20.34
C GLY A 609 -12.77 6.35 -20.54
N LYS A 610 -12.00 5.90 -19.53
CA LYS A 610 -11.35 4.59 -19.53
C LYS A 610 -11.76 3.76 -18.32
N PRO A 611 -11.99 2.44 -18.50
CA PRO A 611 -12.09 1.52 -17.38
C PRO A 611 -10.83 1.58 -16.52
N PHE A 612 -11.01 1.47 -15.21
CA PHE A 612 -9.90 1.46 -14.26
C PHE A 612 -9.88 0.15 -13.47
N THR A 613 -8.71 -0.44 -13.34
CA THR A 613 -8.47 -1.66 -12.60
C THR A 613 -7.38 -1.49 -11.55
N ILE A 614 -7.43 -2.35 -10.54
CA ILE A 614 -6.28 -2.67 -9.70
C ILE A 614 -5.96 -4.14 -9.91
N THR A 615 -4.96 -4.49 -10.72
CA THR A 615 -4.63 -5.91 -10.99
C THR A 615 -3.67 -6.54 -9.96
N GLU A 616 -3.21 -5.74 -8.99
CA GLU A 616 -2.54 -6.23 -7.78
C GLU A 616 -2.85 -5.35 -6.58
N TYR A 617 -3.33 -5.98 -5.53
CA TYR A 617 -3.20 -5.43 -4.20
C TYR A 617 -3.07 -6.52 -3.15
N ASN A 618 -2.46 -6.19 -2.01
CA ASN A 618 -2.56 -7.02 -0.81
C ASN A 618 -2.45 -6.20 0.48
N TYR A 619 -3.03 -6.73 1.54
CA TYR A 619 -2.68 -6.43 2.93
C TYR A 619 -1.83 -7.61 3.40
N SER A 620 -0.52 -7.49 3.23
CA SER A 620 0.38 -8.62 3.28
C SER A 620 0.41 -9.29 4.66
N ALA A 621 0.36 -10.62 4.65
CA ALA A 621 0.70 -11.40 5.83
C ALA A 621 2.21 -11.25 6.14
N PRO A 622 2.63 -11.46 7.40
CA PRO A 622 1.83 -11.78 8.56
C PRO A 622 1.27 -10.53 9.27
N GLY A 623 1.06 -9.41 8.57
CA GLY A 623 0.48 -8.18 9.14
C GLY A 623 -0.83 -8.47 9.88
N ARG A 624 -0.96 -7.97 11.11
CA ARG A 624 -2.07 -8.32 12.01
C ARG A 624 -3.41 -7.68 11.60
N PHE A 625 -3.35 -6.58 10.87
CA PHE A 625 -4.54 -5.81 10.50
C PHE A 625 -5.13 -6.21 9.14
N ARG A 626 -4.60 -7.25 8.47
CA ARG A 626 -5.07 -7.62 7.13
C ARG A 626 -6.55 -8.03 7.07
N GLY A 627 -7.17 -8.34 8.22
CA GLY A 627 -8.61 -8.53 8.35
C GLY A 627 -9.45 -7.33 7.87
N VAL A 628 -8.94 -6.10 7.96
CA VAL A 628 -9.64 -4.90 7.45
C VAL A 628 -9.55 -4.74 5.94
N GLY A 629 -8.57 -5.39 5.30
CA GLY A 629 -8.26 -5.19 3.88
C GLY A 629 -9.39 -5.60 2.94
N GLY A 630 -10.20 -6.58 3.34
CA GLY A 630 -11.39 -6.97 2.60
C GLY A 630 -12.45 -5.85 2.55
N ILE A 631 -12.80 -5.28 3.71
CA ILE A 631 -13.78 -4.19 3.77
C ILE A 631 -13.25 -2.95 3.03
N LEU A 632 -12.02 -2.51 3.37
CA LEU A 632 -11.47 -1.26 2.84
C LEU A 632 -11.32 -1.28 1.31
N THR A 633 -10.74 -2.33 0.73
CA THR A 633 -10.55 -2.36 -0.74
C THR A 633 -11.87 -2.50 -1.47
N GLY A 634 -12.79 -3.35 -0.99
CA GLY A 634 -14.11 -3.52 -1.61
C GLY A 634 -14.94 -2.24 -1.56
N ALA A 635 -14.89 -1.52 -0.42
CA ALA A 635 -15.56 -0.25 -0.25
C ALA A 635 -14.97 0.84 -1.14
N LEU A 636 -13.64 0.99 -1.17
CA LEU A 636 -12.99 1.99 -2.01
C LEU A 636 -13.31 1.76 -3.48
N GLY A 637 -13.19 0.52 -3.96
CA GLY A 637 -13.53 0.18 -5.35
C GLY A 637 -15.00 0.42 -5.69
N ALA A 638 -15.92 0.25 -4.73
CA ALA A 638 -17.34 0.53 -4.92
C ALA A 638 -17.64 2.03 -4.95
N ILE A 639 -17.08 2.83 -4.02
CA ILE A 639 -17.21 4.30 -3.97
C ILE A 639 -16.63 4.93 -5.25
N GLN A 640 -15.48 4.42 -5.69
CA GLN A 640 -14.80 4.93 -6.87
C GLN A 640 -15.33 4.35 -8.19
N ASP A 641 -16.26 3.40 -8.13
CA ASP A 641 -16.81 2.71 -9.30
C ASP A 641 -15.72 2.14 -10.23
N TRP A 642 -14.77 1.41 -9.63
CA TRP A 642 -13.73 0.71 -10.38
C TRP A 642 -14.32 -0.41 -11.23
N SER A 643 -13.64 -0.73 -12.35
CA SER A 643 -14.09 -1.76 -13.29
C SER A 643 -13.54 -3.15 -12.95
N GLY A 644 -12.41 -3.23 -12.23
CA GLY A 644 -11.96 -4.52 -11.70
C GLY A 644 -10.88 -4.46 -10.63
N ILE A 645 -10.78 -5.53 -9.84
CA ILE A 645 -9.89 -5.67 -8.68
C ILE A 645 -9.31 -7.08 -8.66
N TRP A 646 -7.99 -7.22 -8.54
CA TRP A 646 -7.32 -8.51 -8.36
C TRP A 646 -6.41 -8.51 -7.14
N ARG A 647 -6.59 -9.51 -6.30
CA ARG A 647 -5.71 -9.78 -5.16
C ARG A 647 -4.41 -10.41 -5.66
N PHE A 648 -3.27 -9.84 -5.27
CA PHE A 648 -1.97 -10.50 -5.39
C PHE A 648 -1.63 -11.21 -4.08
N CYS A 649 -1.78 -12.52 -3.95
CA CYS A 649 -2.20 -13.47 -4.97
C CYS A 649 -2.97 -14.64 -4.33
N TYR A 650 -3.55 -15.52 -5.13
CA TYR A 650 -4.13 -16.75 -4.58
C TYR A 650 -3.02 -17.72 -4.16
N CYS A 651 -2.05 -18.01 -5.04
CA CYS A 651 -0.96 -18.93 -4.72
C CYS A 651 0.27 -18.77 -5.65
N HIS A 652 1.46 -18.96 -5.10
CA HIS A 652 2.72 -19.14 -5.84
C HIS A 652 3.12 -20.61 -6.06
N SER A 653 2.60 -21.53 -5.25
CA SER A 653 3.05 -22.94 -5.20
C SER A 653 1.97 -23.93 -5.63
N ARG A 654 2.30 -24.87 -6.52
CA ARG A 654 1.39 -25.97 -6.87
C ARG A 654 1.03 -26.89 -5.70
N GLU A 655 1.92 -27.02 -4.72
CA GLU A 655 1.66 -27.85 -3.53
C GLU A 655 0.61 -27.20 -2.62
N ASN A 656 0.76 -25.89 -2.36
CA ASN A 656 -0.16 -25.14 -1.49
C ASN A 656 -1.58 -25.00 -2.08
N LEU A 657 -1.78 -25.29 -3.37
CA LEU A 657 -3.10 -25.39 -3.96
C LEU A 657 -3.91 -26.57 -3.41
N PHE A 658 -3.24 -27.65 -2.99
CA PHE A 658 -3.92 -28.91 -2.63
C PHE A 658 -3.54 -29.45 -1.26
N LYS A 659 -2.60 -28.81 -0.56
CA LYS A 659 -2.24 -29.09 0.83
C LYS A 659 -2.13 -27.78 1.62
N PRO A 660 -2.62 -27.72 2.86
CA PRO A 660 -2.34 -26.59 3.74
C PRO A 660 -0.84 -26.36 3.88
N GLY A 661 -0.42 -25.10 3.82
CA GLY A 661 0.97 -24.67 4.00
C GLY A 661 1.07 -23.54 5.02
N ALA A 662 2.28 -23.29 5.53
CA ALA A 662 2.52 -22.12 6.37
C ALA A 662 2.27 -20.83 5.57
N MET A 663 1.70 -19.80 6.22
CA MET A 663 1.50 -18.49 5.59
C MET A 663 2.82 -17.92 5.11
N ASN A 664 2.78 -17.24 3.96
CA ASN A 664 3.84 -16.35 3.47
C ASN A 664 3.28 -14.92 3.32
N TYR A 665 3.96 -14.04 2.58
CA TYR A 665 3.54 -12.64 2.49
C TYR A 665 2.20 -12.41 1.76
N PHE A 666 1.86 -13.25 0.77
CA PHE A 666 0.85 -12.89 -0.22
C PHE A 666 -0.20 -13.97 -0.50
N ASP A 667 0.11 -15.24 -0.28
CA ASP A 667 -0.74 -16.37 -0.71
C ASP A 667 -2.03 -16.50 0.11
N MET A 668 -3.16 -16.15 -0.50
CA MET A 668 -4.48 -16.37 0.09
C MET A 668 -4.75 -17.85 0.36
N ALA A 669 -4.27 -18.78 -0.49
CA ALA A 669 -4.43 -20.22 -0.29
C ALA A 669 -3.86 -20.72 1.05
N THR A 670 -2.92 -19.99 1.63
CA THR A 670 -2.34 -20.27 2.96
C THR A 670 -2.78 -19.29 4.05
N ASP A 671 -3.57 -18.26 3.72
CA ASP A 671 -4.03 -17.24 4.68
C ASP A 671 -5.57 -17.30 4.88
N PRO A 672 -6.07 -18.14 5.80
CA PRO A 672 -7.50 -18.28 6.05
C PRO A 672 -8.16 -17.00 6.58
N LEU A 673 -7.40 -16.12 7.25
CA LEU A 673 -7.91 -14.84 7.74
C LEU A 673 -8.14 -13.87 6.57
N GLY A 674 -7.17 -13.76 5.66
CA GLY A 674 -7.31 -12.98 4.42
C GLY A 674 -8.50 -13.46 3.57
N GLN A 675 -8.63 -14.78 3.36
CA GLN A 675 -9.75 -15.35 2.60
C GLN A 675 -11.12 -15.05 3.22
N SER A 676 -11.20 -15.10 4.56
CA SER A 676 -12.43 -14.77 5.26
C SER A 676 -12.77 -13.28 5.13
N ALA A 677 -11.78 -12.40 5.25
CA ALA A 677 -11.96 -10.95 5.10
C ALA A 677 -12.46 -10.56 3.70
N GLU A 678 -11.97 -11.22 2.65
CA GLU A 678 -12.25 -10.87 1.26
C GLU A 678 -13.73 -11.02 0.84
N ARG A 679 -14.51 -11.81 1.59
CA ARG A 679 -15.94 -12.04 1.28
C ARG A 679 -16.74 -10.74 1.39
N ALA A 680 -16.36 -9.87 2.33
CA ALA A 680 -16.91 -8.52 2.38
C ALA A 680 -16.63 -7.75 1.08
N SER A 681 -15.42 -7.85 0.51
CA SER A 681 -15.10 -7.16 -0.75
C SER A 681 -16.03 -7.59 -1.89
N LEU A 682 -16.25 -8.90 -2.03
CA LEU A 682 -17.10 -9.45 -3.09
C LEU A 682 -18.54 -8.95 -2.95
N CYS A 683 -19.08 -8.90 -1.73
CA CYS A 683 -20.41 -8.35 -1.47
C CYS A 683 -20.48 -6.83 -1.76
N LEU A 684 -19.51 -6.06 -1.30
CA LEU A 684 -19.49 -4.60 -1.49
C LEU A 684 -19.33 -4.22 -2.96
N PHE A 685 -18.41 -4.88 -3.67
CA PHE A 685 -18.02 -4.51 -5.02
C PHE A 685 -18.81 -5.24 -6.12
N LEU A 686 -18.83 -6.59 -6.12
CA LEU A 686 -19.49 -7.37 -7.18
C LEU A 686 -21.02 -7.42 -6.99
N ARG A 687 -21.49 -7.65 -5.75
CA ARG A 687 -22.94 -7.62 -5.44
C ARG A 687 -23.49 -6.21 -5.30
N ARG A 688 -22.61 -5.20 -5.30
CA ARG A 688 -22.98 -3.78 -5.24
C ARG A 688 -23.73 -3.42 -3.95
N ASP A 689 -23.29 -3.97 -2.82
CA ASP A 689 -23.91 -3.63 -1.52
C ASP A 689 -23.61 -2.18 -1.09
N LEU A 690 -22.50 -1.60 -1.56
CA LEU A 690 -22.14 -0.19 -1.32
C LEU A 690 -22.26 0.61 -2.62
N GLU A 691 -23.49 0.86 -3.06
CA GLU A 691 -23.76 1.85 -4.11
C GLU A 691 -24.34 3.11 -3.49
N GLU A 692 -23.70 4.24 -3.75
CA GLU A 692 -24.13 5.55 -3.27
C GLU A 692 -24.42 6.47 -4.47
N PRO A 693 -25.57 6.30 -5.16
CA PRO A 693 -25.96 7.15 -6.29
C PRO A 693 -25.87 8.62 -5.92
N GLY A 694 -25.23 9.43 -6.76
CA GLY A 694 -25.02 10.87 -6.54
C GLY A 694 -23.84 11.21 -5.62
N THR A 695 -22.92 10.28 -5.38
CA THR A 695 -21.58 10.61 -4.85
C THR A 695 -21.00 11.80 -5.64
N PRO A 696 -20.57 12.89 -4.98
CA PRO A 696 -19.92 14.00 -5.68
C PRO A 696 -18.62 13.51 -6.33
N HIS A 697 -18.20 14.15 -7.41
CA HIS A 697 -17.00 13.73 -8.14
C HIS A 697 -16.00 14.87 -8.27
N VAL A 698 -14.72 14.63 -7.98
CA VAL A 698 -13.63 15.60 -8.14
C VAL A 698 -12.72 15.14 -9.27
N THR A 699 -12.61 15.95 -10.32
CA THR A 699 -11.73 15.68 -11.46
C THR A 699 -10.52 16.60 -11.42
N VAL A 700 -9.30 16.05 -11.47
CA VAL A 700 -8.09 16.84 -11.74
C VAL A 700 -7.90 16.92 -13.26
N ALA A 701 -8.14 18.10 -13.83
CA ALA A 701 -8.07 18.30 -15.27
C ALA A 701 -6.74 18.93 -15.68
N TYR A 702 -5.91 18.14 -16.36
CA TYR A 702 -4.64 18.55 -16.94
C TYR A 702 -4.85 19.13 -18.34
N ARG A 703 -4.32 20.33 -18.57
CA ARG A 703 -4.28 20.92 -19.90
C ARG A 703 -3.15 20.26 -20.71
N GLU A 704 -3.50 19.65 -21.84
CA GLU A 704 -2.56 18.95 -22.74
C GLU A 704 -1.41 19.86 -23.15
N GLU A 705 -1.71 21.13 -23.48
CA GLU A 705 -0.71 22.12 -23.87
C GLU A 705 0.25 22.46 -22.72
N ALA A 706 -0.20 22.40 -21.45
CA ALA A 706 0.68 22.64 -20.30
C ALA A 706 1.59 21.44 -20.02
N LEU A 707 1.04 20.22 -20.11
CA LEU A 707 1.84 18.99 -20.00
C LEU A 707 2.88 18.89 -21.11
N ALA A 708 2.54 19.33 -22.34
CA ALA A 708 3.45 19.34 -23.47
C ALA A 708 4.46 20.49 -23.44
N ALA A 709 4.06 21.68 -22.97
CA ALA A 709 4.96 22.82 -22.86
C ALA A 709 6.08 22.55 -21.85
N MET A 710 5.76 21.87 -20.74
CA MET A 710 6.70 21.56 -19.65
C MET A 710 7.43 22.82 -19.16
N ASP A 711 6.70 23.91 -18.95
CA ASP A 711 7.26 25.19 -18.48
C ASP A 711 7.40 25.25 -16.96
N ARG A 712 7.05 24.17 -16.25
CA ARG A 712 6.95 24.09 -14.79
C ARG A 712 7.30 22.70 -14.25
N PRO A 713 7.61 22.56 -12.95
CA PRO A 713 7.86 21.25 -12.33
C PRO A 713 6.66 20.31 -12.50
N ILE A 714 6.91 19.03 -12.81
CA ILE A 714 5.85 18.02 -12.97
C ILE A 714 5.56 17.38 -11.61
N PRO A 715 4.32 17.45 -11.10
CA PRO A 715 3.97 16.85 -9.83
C PRO A 715 3.76 15.34 -9.97
N GLY A 716 3.92 14.63 -8.84
CA GLY A 716 3.36 13.29 -8.68
C GLY A 716 1.84 13.33 -8.82
N LEU A 717 1.23 12.26 -9.34
CA LEU A 717 -0.13 12.31 -9.87
C LEU A 717 -1.23 12.54 -8.83
N ALA A 718 -1.05 12.02 -7.61
CA ALA A 718 -2.03 12.14 -6.53
C ALA A 718 -1.75 13.41 -5.70
N PRO A 719 -2.68 14.38 -5.63
CA PRO A 719 -2.52 15.56 -4.78
C PRO A 719 -2.56 15.22 -3.28
N ARG A 720 -2.09 16.12 -2.41
CA ARG A 720 -2.07 15.93 -0.95
C ARG A 720 -3.46 15.68 -0.32
N TRP A 721 -4.52 16.11 -0.99
CA TRP A 721 -5.90 15.89 -0.58
C TRP A 721 -6.49 14.55 -1.10
N HIS A 722 -5.65 13.56 -1.44
CA HIS A 722 -6.09 12.24 -1.91
C HIS A 722 -6.98 11.46 -0.91
N TRP A 723 -7.18 11.96 0.31
CA TRP A 723 -8.23 11.50 1.21
C TRP A 723 -9.64 11.62 0.62
N ALA A 724 -9.85 12.53 -0.34
CA ALA A 724 -11.14 12.76 -0.99
C ALA A 724 -11.72 11.50 -1.65
N ALA A 725 -10.88 10.52 -2.02
CA ALA A 725 -11.31 9.23 -2.57
C ALA A 725 -12.18 8.39 -1.61
N TRP A 726 -12.24 8.73 -0.31
CA TRP A 726 -13.16 8.06 0.62
C TRP A 726 -14.57 8.68 0.65
N VAL A 727 -14.72 9.90 0.13
CA VAL A 727 -15.97 10.68 0.29
C VAL A 727 -16.55 11.17 -1.03
N ALA A 728 -15.76 11.12 -2.11
CA ALA A 728 -16.11 11.53 -3.45
C ALA A 728 -15.49 10.56 -4.47
N GLY A 729 -16.11 10.43 -5.64
CA GLY A 729 -15.43 9.84 -6.81
C GLY A 729 -14.27 10.75 -7.21
N VAL A 730 -13.13 10.18 -7.55
CA VAL A 730 -11.99 10.95 -8.07
C VAL A 730 -11.52 10.40 -9.42
N SER A 731 -11.03 11.30 -10.26
CA SER A 731 -10.43 10.95 -11.54
C SER A 731 -9.51 12.05 -12.04
N THR A 732 -8.83 11.74 -13.14
CA THR A 732 -8.08 12.71 -13.93
C THR A 732 -8.67 12.83 -15.32
N LEU A 733 -8.37 13.95 -15.98
CA LEU A 733 -8.75 14.23 -17.35
C LEU A 733 -7.60 14.94 -18.05
N VAL A 734 -7.25 14.51 -19.25
CA VAL A 734 -6.46 15.32 -20.18
C VAL A 734 -7.42 16.08 -21.09
N ARG A 735 -7.33 17.41 -21.11
CA ARG A 735 -8.20 18.29 -21.90
C ARG A 735 -7.38 19.22 -22.80
N ARG A 736 -7.98 19.64 -23.91
CA ARG A 736 -7.45 20.69 -24.79
C ARG A 736 -8.03 22.06 -24.45
N GLY A 737 -7.22 23.09 -24.53
CA GLY A 737 -7.65 24.48 -24.32
C GLY A 737 -8.06 24.87 -22.89
N GLY A 738 -8.90 25.90 -22.76
CA GLY A 738 -9.29 26.56 -21.49
C GLY A 738 -8.23 27.53 -20.92
N PRO A 739 -8.43 28.06 -19.70
CA PRO A 739 -7.62 29.16 -19.17
C PRO A 739 -6.13 28.81 -19.07
N ALA A 740 -5.25 29.67 -19.62
CA ALA A 740 -3.81 29.46 -19.72
C ALA A 740 -3.10 29.39 -18.34
N ASP A 741 -3.68 30.04 -17.34
CA ASP A 741 -3.25 30.07 -15.94
C ASP A 741 -3.69 28.85 -15.11
N ALA A 742 -4.54 27.96 -15.67
CA ALA A 742 -4.99 26.72 -15.03
C ALA A 742 -4.41 25.46 -15.71
N PRO A 743 -3.13 25.11 -15.45
CA PRO A 743 -2.46 23.95 -16.07
C PRO A 743 -3.05 22.60 -15.61
N TRP A 744 -3.45 22.52 -14.34
CA TRP A 744 -4.00 21.37 -13.66
C TRP A 744 -4.87 21.86 -12.52
N ALA A 745 -6.17 21.94 -12.73
CA ALA A 745 -7.07 22.41 -11.69
C ALA A 745 -8.04 21.29 -11.31
N ALA A 746 -8.52 21.33 -10.07
CA ALA A 746 -9.55 20.44 -9.60
C ALA A 746 -10.93 21.05 -9.87
N ALA A 747 -11.84 20.28 -10.47
CA ALA A 747 -13.25 20.65 -10.63
C ALA A 747 -14.13 19.70 -9.82
N LEU A 748 -15.14 20.26 -9.17
CA LEU A 748 -16.16 19.51 -8.45
C LEU A 748 -17.40 19.38 -9.34
N HIS A 749 -17.88 18.16 -9.48
CA HIS A 749 -19.11 17.82 -10.15
C HIS A 749 -20.14 17.42 -9.10
N GLY A 750 -21.29 18.11 -9.12
CA GLY A 750 -22.38 17.83 -8.20
C GLY A 750 -23.00 16.46 -8.43
N PRO A 751 -23.77 15.94 -7.46
CA PRO A 751 -24.51 14.69 -7.60
C PRO A 751 -25.30 14.61 -8.91
N GLY A 752 -25.09 13.56 -9.70
CA GLY A 752 -25.82 13.33 -10.96
C GLY A 752 -25.43 14.27 -12.11
N SER A 753 -24.44 15.15 -11.93
CA SER A 753 -23.90 15.95 -13.04
C SER A 753 -23.14 15.04 -14.00
N PRO A 754 -23.30 15.19 -15.33
CA PRO A 754 -22.51 14.42 -16.28
C PRO A 754 -21.03 14.77 -16.10
N LEU A 755 -20.20 13.73 -16.07
CA LEU A 755 -18.75 13.91 -16.07
C LEU A 755 -18.29 14.43 -17.45
N PRO A 756 -17.21 15.23 -17.50
CA PRO A 756 -16.70 15.74 -18.75
C PRO A 756 -16.23 14.60 -19.66
N ALA A 757 -16.61 14.66 -20.93
CA ALA A 757 -16.11 13.74 -21.93
C ALA A 757 -14.59 13.95 -22.16
N PRO A 758 -13.83 12.88 -22.47
CA PRO A 758 -12.42 12.99 -22.82
C PRO A 758 -12.17 14.04 -23.92
N GLY A 759 -11.17 14.90 -23.74
CA GLY A 759 -10.77 15.91 -24.72
C GLY A 759 -11.68 17.14 -24.86
N ASN A 760 -12.86 17.21 -24.20
CA ASN A 760 -13.74 18.37 -24.25
C ASN A 760 -13.68 19.21 -22.96
N ALA A 761 -13.59 20.53 -23.12
CA ALA A 761 -13.68 21.52 -22.06
C ALA A 761 -15.16 21.85 -21.75
N ALA A 762 -15.90 20.90 -21.16
CA ALA A 762 -17.16 21.26 -20.50
C ALA A 762 -16.89 22.31 -19.41
N ALA A 763 -17.90 23.12 -19.04
CA ALA A 763 -17.77 24.23 -18.09
C ALA A 763 -16.95 23.84 -16.84
N PHE A 764 -15.68 24.20 -16.88
CA PHE A 764 -14.69 23.83 -15.89
C PHE A 764 -14.68 24.93 -14.83
N ALA A 765 -15.26 24.65 -13.66
CA ALA A 765 -15.27 25.55 -12.52
C ALA A 765 -14.25 25.06 -11.49
N PRO A 766 -13.07 25.71 -11.37
CA PRO A 766 -12.05 25.34 -10.40
C PRO A 766 -12.59 25.45 -8.97
N VAL A 767 -12.22 24.49 -8.12
CA VAL A 767 -12.51 24.52 -6.68
C VAL A 767 -11.38 25.25 -5.97
N GLY A 768 -11.61 26.51 -5.56
CA GLY A 768 -10.74 27.29 -4.67
C GLY A 768 -9.39 27.73 -5.26
N SER A 769 -8.72 26.90 -6.06
CA SER A 769 -7.40 27.12 -6.66
C SER A 769 -7.39 26.74 -8.14
N LEU A 770 -6.59 27.44 -8.93
CA LEU A 770 -6.26 27.09 -10.32
C LEU A 770 -5.14 26.03 -10.42
N ASP A 771 -4.56 25.66 -9.28
CA ASP A 771 -3.58 24.60 -9.13
C ASP A 771 -4.12 23.56 -8.13
N ALA A 772 -4.43 22.37 -8.63
CA ALA A 772 -4.89 21.23 -7.85
C ALA A 772 -3.91 20.83 -6.74
N TYR A 773 -2.60 21.07 -6.90
CA TYR A 773 -1.57 20.72 -5.92
C TYR A 773 -1.37 21.80 -4.87
N ALA A 774 -1.88 23.00 -5.09
CA ALA A 774 -1.96 24.08 -4.11
C ALA A 774 -3.30 24.11 -3.34
N LEU A 775 -4.27 23.29 -3.75
CA LEU A 775 -5.58 23.22 -3.10
C LEU A 775 -5.47 22.70 -1.67
N LYS A 776 -6.01 23.44 -0.71
CA LYS A 776 -6.03 23.07 0.70
C LYS A 776 -7.20 22.17 1.06
N ASN A 777 -7.03 21.36 2.12
CA ASN A 777 -8.08 20.52 2.68
C ASN A 777 -9.34 21.32 3.05
N GLU A 778 -9.16 22.49 3.69
CA GLU A 778 -10.26 23.37 4.13
C GLU A 778 -11.17 23.80 2.97
N ASP A 779 -10.57 24.20 1.86
CA ASP A 779 -11.29 24.70 0.68
C ASP A 779 -12.03 23.57 -0.03
N LEU A 780 -11.37 22.41 -0.19
CA LEU A 780 -12.00 21.25 -0.81
C LEU A 780 -13.16 20.71 0.04
N LEU A 781 -12.97 20.58 1.36
CA LEU A 781 -14.02 20.12 2.27
C LEU A 781 -15.21 21.08 2.26
N LYS A 782 -14.96 22.39 2.27
CA LYS A 782 -16.01 23.42 2.16
C LYS A 782 -16.81 23.27 0.87
N ALA A 783 -16.15 22.98 -0.25
CA ALA A 783 -16.82 22.75 -1.53
C ALA A 783 -17.63 21.43 -1.57
N LEU A 784 -17.13 20.37 -0.93
CA LEU A 784 -17.81 19.07 -0.86
C LEU A 784 -19.00 19.06 0.10
N ARG A 785 -18.99 19.91 1.13
CA ARG A 785 -19.99 19.90 2.23
C ARG A 785 -21.45 19.87 1.76
N PRO A 786 -21.88 20.73 0.81
CA PRO A 786 -23.25 20.71 0.32
C PRO A 786 -23.69 19.37 -0.26
N ALA A 787 -22.78 18.61 -0.89
CA ALA A 787 -23.08 17.31 -1.49
C ALA A 787 -23.02 16.15 -0.48
N LEU A 788 -22.14 16.26 0.53
CA LEU A 788 -21.99 15.28 1.63
C LEU A 788 -23.09 15.42 2.69
N GLY A 789 -23.65 16.62 2.85
CA GLY A 789 -24.63 16.98 3.88
C GLY A 789 -23.98 17.39 5.20
N GLU A 790 -24.66 18.25 5.96
CA GLU A 790 -24.16 18.87 7.20
C GLU A 790 -23.81 17.87 8.32
N LYS A 791 -24.46 16.70 8.33
CA LYS A 791 -24.26 15.67 9.37
C LYS A 791 -23.11 14.72 9.10
N ASN A 792 -22.55 14.71 7.90
CA ASN A 792 -21.45 13.81 7.56
C ASN A 792 -20.20 14.26 8.35
N ARG A 793 -19.45 13.31 8.91
CA ARG A 793 -18.42 13.56 9.93
C ARG A 793 -17.02 13.80 9.38
N THR A 794 -16.89 13.89 8.06
CA THR A 794 -15.59 14.04 7.40
C THR A 794 -14.79 15.22 7.95
N ASP A 795 -13.58 14.94 8.40
CA ASP A 795 -12.57 15.85 8.91
C ASP A 795 -11.18 15.31 8.50
N PRO A 796 -10.58 15.84 7.42
CA PRO A 796 -9.32 15.35 6.89
C PRO A 796 -8.13 15.60 7.81
N ASP A 797 -8.18 16.64 8.64
CA ASP A 797 -7.08 16.96 9.57
C ASP A 797 -7.04 15.98 10.75
N ARG A 798 -8.16 15.29 10.99
CA ARG A 798 -8.27 14.20 11.98
C ARG A 798 -8.28 12.81 11.35
N ASN A 799 -8.15 12.68 10.04
CA ASN A 799 -8.34 11.43 9.29
C ASN A 799 -9.68 10.74 9.59
N VAL A 800 -10.75 11.52 9.75
CA VAL A 800 -12.11 11.01 9.85
C VAL A 800 -12.78 11.14 8.49
N PHE A 801 -13.22 10.03 7.91
CA PHE A 801 -13.82 10.00 6.57
C PHE A 801 -15.13 9.24 6.60
N GLU A 802 -16.21 9.88 6.17
CA GLU A 802 -17.52 9.25 6.03
C GLU A 802 -17.97 9.32 4.58
N SER A 803 -18.30 8.18 3.98
CA SER A 803 -18.86 8.15 2.62
C SER A 803 -20.16 8.94 2.56
N ARG A 804 -20.59 9.37 1.37
CA ARG A 804 -21.75 10.27 1.24
C ARG A 804 -23.02 9.68 1.88
N GLY A 805 -23.28 8.40 1.64
CA GLY A 805 -24.43 7.66 2.20
C GLY A 805 -24.25 7.21 3.65
N GLY A 806 -23.07 7.42 4.24
CA GLY A 806 -22.68 6.88 5.53
C GLY A 806 -22.58 5.35 5.53
N GLY A 807 -22.38 4.73 4.36
CA GLY A 807 -22.13 3.29 4.25
C GLY A 807 -20.77 2.89 4.79
N ILE A 808 -19.81 3.83 4.84
CA ILE A 808 -18.48 3.65 5.47
C ILE A 808 -18.17 4.85 6.36
N LEU A 809 -17.61 4.58 7.54
CA LEU A 809 -16.93 5.54 8.40
C LEU A 809 -15.56 5.00 8.79
N ILE A 810 -14.52 5.79 8.52
CA ILE A 810 -13.18 5.63 9.07
C ILE A 810 -13.01 6.70 10.16
N ASP A 811 -12.79 6.28 11.40
CA ASP A 811 -12.57 7.15 12.57
C ASP A 811 -11.18 6.84 13.14
N ALA A 812 -10.15 7.44 12.53
CA ALA A 812 -8.75 7.21 12.89
C ALA A 812 -8.42 7.51 14.38
N PRO A 813 -8.94 8.59 15.02
CA PRO A 813 -8.72 8.84 16.44
C PRO A 813 -9.19 7.71 17.36
N LYS A 814 -10.29 7.03 16.99
CA LYS A 814 -10.79 5.86 17.73
C LYS A 814 -10.20 4.54 17.25
N ASP A 815 -9.46 4.54 16.15
CA ASP A 815 -9.04 3.36 15.40
C ASP A 815 -10.25 2.48 15.01
N MET A 816 -11.37 3.10 14.63
CA MET A 816 -12.62 2.41 14.34
C MET A 816 -12.98 2.50 12.86
N LEU A 817 -13.44 1.39 12.29
CA LEU A 817 -14.07 1.33 10.97
C LEU A 817 -15.51 0.87 11.16
N VAL A 818 -16.47 1.53 10.53
CA VAL A 818 -17.87 1.09 10.49
C VAL A 818 -18.30 0.94 9.04
N LEU A 819 -18.90 -0.21 8.73
CA LEU A 819 -19.55 -0.56 7.48
C LEU A 819 -21.04 -0.72 7.74
N ASP A 820 -21.89 -0.01 7.02
CA ASP A 820 -23.32 0.06 7.32
C ASP A 820 -24.17 0.14 6.05
N THR A 821 -24.31 -0.99 5.38
CA THR A 821 -25.23 -1.16 4.23
C THR A 821 -26.39 -2.08 4.61
N PRO A 822 -27.51 -2.05 3.86
CA PRO A 822 -28.65 -2.92 4.15
C PRO A 822 -28.33 -4.42 4.11
N ARG A 823 -27.33 -4.86 3.31
CA ARG A 823 -27.03 -6.29 3.08
C ARG A 823 -25.68 -6.75 3.63
N THR A 824 -24.79 -5.81 3.94
CA THR A 824 -23.50 -6.07 4.59
C THR A 824 -23.21 -4.97 5.62
N ALA A 825 -23.04 -5.33 6.89
CA ALA A 825 -22.81 -4.37 7.97
C ALA A 825 -21.78 -4.92 8.96
N GLY A 826 -20.99 -4.06 9.60
CA GLY A 826 -19.79 -4.49 10.32
C GLY A 826 -18.79 -3.40 10.57
N GLY A 827 -17.54 -3.80 10.72
CA GLY A 827 -16.44 -2.89 10.94
C GLY A 827 -15.21 -3.53 11.54
N TYR A 828 -14.31 -2.68 11.99
CA TYR A 828 -13.18 -3.04 12.83
C TYR A 828 -13.18 -2.16 14.07
N ALA A 829 -12.83 -2.76 15.20
CA ALA A 829 -12.75 -2.08 16.48
C ALA A 829 -11.62 -2.63 17.34
N PRO A 830 -10.92 -1.77 18.09
CA PRO A 830 -10.06 -2.21 19.17
C PRO A 830 -10.84 -2.88 20.29
N ALA A 831 -10.19 -3.75 21.06
CA ALA A 831 -10.79 -4.38 22.23
C ALA A 831 -11.39 -3.34 23.20
N GLY A 832 -12.61 -3.59 23.68
CA GLY A 832 -13.35 -2.72 24.58
C GLY A 832 -14.27 -1.71 23.89
N GLN A 833 -14.26 -1.62 22.56
CA GLN A 833 -15.17 -0.79 21.79
C GLN A 833 -16.31 -1.60 21.16
N THR A 834 -17.38 -0.90 20.77
CA THR A 834 -18.56 -1.49 20.13
C THR A 834 -18.74 -0.92 18.73
N ILE A 835 -18.88 -1.82 17.75
CA ILE A 835 -19.32 -1.50 16.39
C ILE A 835 -20.85 -1.46 16.41
N LEU A 836 -21.43 -0.33 16.00
CA LEU A 836 -22.88 -0.15 15.93
C LEU A 836 -23.29 0.30 14.54
N THR A 837 -24.23 -0.41 13.94
CA THR A 837 -24.75 -0.12 12.59
C THR A 837 -26.25 0.12 12.64
N ARG A 838 -26.77 0.93 11.70
CA ARG A 838 -28.21 1.20 11.58
C ARG A 838 -28.96 -0.01 11.04
N HIS A 839 -28.28 -0.84 10.23
CA HIS A 839 -28.86 -2.01 9.58
C HIS A 839 -28.71 -3.30 10.40
N GLY A 840 -28.68 -3.17 11.73
CA GLY A 840 -29.03 -4.26 12.63
C GLY A 840 -27.88 -5.06 13.24
N LEU A 841 -26.63 -4.62 13.10
CA LEU A 841 -25.50 -5.21 13.82
C LEU A 841 -25.08 -4.30 14.99
N GLU A 842 -24.95 -4.92 16.15
CA GLU A 842 -24.16 -4.41 17.28
C GLU A 842 -23.13 -5.48 17.65
N ALA A 843 -21.85 -5.13 17.69
CA ALA A 843 -20.77 -6.05 18.03
C ALA A 843 -19.85 -5.41 19.08
N GLY A 844 -19.93 -5.90 20.32
CA GLY A 844 -19.05 -5.49 21.41
C GLY A 844 -17.76 -6.30 21.38
N VAL A 845 -16.66 -5.70 20.93
CA VAL A 845 -15.36 -6.37 20.78
C VAL A 845 -14.63 -6.42 22.11
N ARG A 846 -14.11 -7.60 22.49
CA ARG A 846 -13.50 -7.90 23.79
C ARG A 846 -12.21 -8.69 23.60
N GLU A 847 -11.30 -8.53 24.57
CA GLU A 847 -10.04 -9.30 24.71
C GLU A 847 -8.98 -9.07 23.60
N ALA A 848 -9.38 -8.95 22.33
CA ALA A 848 -8.50 -8.60 21.21
C ALA A 848 -9.21 -7.69 20.20
N ASP A 849 -8.44 -6.89 19.47
CA ASP A 849 -8.94 -6.10 18.34
C ASP A 849 -9.52 -7.06 17.29
N ALA A 850 -10.65 -6.68 16.68
CA ALA A 850 -11.34 -7.57 15.76
C ALA A 850 -12.03 -6.82 14.62
N THR A 851 -12.02 -7.45 13.45
CA THR A 851 -12.91 -7.12 12.33
C THR A 851 -14.14 -8.02 12.44
N VAL A 852 -15.32 -7.43 12.58
CA VAL A 852 -16.60 -8.14 12.72
C VAL A 852 -17.57 -7.62 11.69
N TRP A 853 -18.10 -8.49 10.84
CA TRP A 853 -19.12 -8.11 9.89
C TRP A 853 -20.09 -9.24 9.59
N VAL A 854 -21.27 -8.88 9.09
CA VAL A 854 -22.34 -9.77 8.67
C VAL A 854 -22.76 -9.44 7.24
N SER A 855 -22.95 -10.46 6.40
CA SER A 855 -23.54 -10.33 5.07
C SER A 855 -24.72 -11.29 4.90
N SER A 856 -25.77 -10.79 4.27
CA SER A 856 -26.88 -11.61 3.75
C SER A 856 -26.39 -12.59 2.68
N LEU A 857 -26.87 -13.83 2.73
CA LEU A 857 -26.62 -14.86 1.72
C LEU A 857 -27.82 -15.10 0.79
N ASP A 858 -29.00 -14.57 1.14
CA ASP A 858 -30.25 -14.70 0.37
C ASP A 858 -30.63 -13.42 -0.41
N ARG A 859 -29.69 -12.47 -0.50
CA ARG A 859 -29.81 -11.16 -1.17
C ARG A 859 -30.83 -10.19 -0.57
N LYS A 860 -31.48 -10.56 0.55
CA LYS A 860 -32.38 -9.67 1.30
C LYS A 860 -31.60 -8.73 2.23
N PRO A 861 -32.18 -7.60 2.66
CA PRO A 861 -31.62 -6.83 3.77
C PRO A 861 -31.38 -7.71 5.01
N ILE A 862 -30.36 -7.41 5.81
CA ILE A 862 -29.98 -8.18 7.01
C ILE A 862 -31.20 -8.40 7.92
N LEU A 863 -32.03 -7.37 8.11
CA LEU A 863 -33.23 -7.44 8.96
C LEU A 863 -34.25 -8.49 8.50
N GLU A 864 -34.27 -8.86 7.21
CA GLU A 864 -35.24 -9.78 6.61
C GLU A 864 -34.61 -11.11 6.20
N SER A 865 -33.28 -11.20 6.25
CA SER A 865 -32.54 -12.35 5.79
C SER A 865 -32.73 -13.54 6.72
N ARG A 866 -32.80 -14.74 6.14
CA ARG A 866 -32.89 -16.00 6.87
C ARG A 866 -31.58 -16.77 6.84
N ARG A 867 -30.57 -16.24 6.16
CA ARG A 867 -29.26 -16.87 6.00
C ARG A 867 -28.18 -15.81 5.92
N LEU A 868 -27.32 -15.76 6.93
CA LEU A 868 -26.27 -14.76 7.05
C LEU A 868 -24.92 -15.44 7.27
N LEU A 869 -23.87 -14.84 6.72
CA LEU A 869 -22.49 -15.12 7.09
C LEU A 869 -22.04 -14.04 8.07
N VAL A 870 -21.55 -14.43 9.24
CA VAL A 870 -20.90 -13.54 10.21
C VAL A 870 -19.42 -13.91 10.29
N THR A 871 -18.54 -12.92 10.32
CA THR A 871 -17.11 -13.11 10.57
C THR A 871 -16.68 -12.43 11.86
N HIS A 872 -15.67 -13.00 12.51
CA HIS A 872 -15.00 -12.45 13.68
C HIS A 872 -13.51 -12.73 13.52
N LEU A 873 -12.77 -11.74 13.02
CA LEU A 873 -11.38 -11.87 12.61
C LEU A 873 -10.50 -11.05 13.55
N THR A 874 -9.74 -11.73 14.41
CA THR A 874 -8.76 -11.12 15.32
C THR A 874 -7.40 -11.00 14.61
N ASP A 875 -6.51 -11.97 14.83
CA ASP A 875 -5.22 -12.11 14.17
C ASP A 875 -4.98 -13.60 13.88
N CYS A 876 -4.24 -13.92 12.83
CA CYS A 876 -3.89 -15.28 12.45
C CYS A 876 -2.40 -15.32 12.08
N GLN A 877 -1.66 -16.26 12.68
CA GLN A 877 -0.22 -16.39 12.60
C GLN A 877 0.20 -17.85 12.40
N ASN A 878 1.43 -18.13 11.98
CA ASN A 878 1.95 -19.51 12.00
C ASN A 878 2.39 -19.89 13.41
N THR A 879 2.31 -21.18 13.77
CA THR A 879 2.94 -21.70 15.01
C THR A 879 4.46 -21.53 14.93
N ASP A 880 5.08 -21.09 16.01
CA ASP A 880 6.51 -20.81 16.15
C ASP A 880 7.04 -19.77 15.15
N ILE A 881 6.18 -18.91 14.61
CA ILE A 881 6.63 -17.70 13.90
C ILE A 881 7.45 -16.84 14.86
N ARG A 882 8.59 -16.32 14.39
CA ARG A 882 9.51 -15.54 15.23
C ARG A 882 9.65 -14.12 14.72
N TYR A 883 9.45 -13.18 15.62
CA TYR A 883 9.66 -11.75 15.38
C TYR A 883 10.86 -11.24 16.17
N GLY A 884 11.48 -10.19 15.66
CA GLY A 884 12.58 -9.50 16.32
C GLY A 884 12.14 -8.70 17.53
N GLU A 885 10.84 -8.45 17.69
CA GLU A 885 10.32 -7.60 18.75
C GLU A 885 8.81 -7.82 19.01
N LYS A 886 8.30 -7.41 20.18
CA LYS A 886 6.89 -7.56 20.61
C LYS A 886 5.91 -6.84 19.68
N ALA A 887 6.34 -5.77 19.03
CA ALA A 887 5.55 -5.04 18.02
C ALA A 887 5.34 -5.84 16.72
N ARG A 888 6.08 -6.93 16.50
CA ARG A 888 5.97 -7.85 15.35
C ARG A 888 6.11 -7.16 13.99
N LYS A 889 7.06 -6.23 13.87
CA LYS A 889 7.42 -5.56 12.61
C LYS A 889 8.53 -6.30 11.88
N THR A 890 9.51 -6.85 12.58
CA THR A 890 10.65 -7.57 12.01
C THR A 890 10.40 -9.07 12.05
N LEU A 891 10.26 -9.73 10.90
CA LEU A 891 10.09 -11.17 10.80
C LEU A 891 11.46 -11.87 10.71
N LEU A 892 11.71 -12.83 11.60
CA LEU A 892 12.96 -13.60 11.66
C LEU A 892 12.82 -15.04 11.15
N ALA A 893 11.65 -15.66 11.35
CA ALA A 893 11.35 -17.01 10.86
C ALA A 893 9.85 -17.19 10.65
N TRP A 894 9.46 -17.91 9.60
CA TRP A 894 8.06 -18.14 9.21
C TRP A 894 7.25 -19.06 10.13
N GLY A 895 7.90 -19.88 10.95
CA GLY A 895 7.20 -20.90 11.74
C GLY A 895 6.68 -22.05 10.88
N ARG A 896 5.62 -22.72 11.33
CA ARG A 896 4.99 -23.90 10.72
C ARG A 896 3.49 -23.97 11.01
N LEU A 897 2.84 -24.98 10.44
CA LEU A 897 1.46 -25.35 10.79
C LEU A 897 1.37 -26.03 12.18
N PRO A 898 0.18 -26.02 12.82
CA PRO A 898 -1.05 -25.36 12.40
C PRO A 898 -0.94 -23.82 12.46
N HIS A 899 -1.85 -23.10 11.81
CA HIS A 899 -1.97 -21.67 12.11
C HIS A 899 -2.55 -21.47 13.51
N LEU A 900 -2.31 -20.30 14.08
CA LEU A 900 -2.77 -19.85 15.38
C LEU A 900 -3.64 -18.62 15.20
N VAL A 901 -4.86 -18.65 15.70
CA VAL A 901 -5.76 -17.50 15.76
C VAL A 901 -5.67 -16.88 17.15
N ARG A 902 -5.55 -15.56 17.23
CA ARG A 902 -5.51 -14.85 18.50
C ARG A 902 -6.86 -14.98 19.19
N ALA A 903 -6.85 -15.47 20.43
CA ALA A 903 -8.04 -15.54 21.26
C ALA A 903 -8.63 -14.13 21.44
N GLY A 904 -9.95 -14.06 21.33
CA GLY A 904 -10.71 -12.83 21.40
C GLY A 904 -12.19 -13.15 21.26
N LYS A 905 -13.04 -12.24 21.73
CA LYS A 905 -14.49 -12.43 21.72
C LYS A 905 -15.22 -11.20 21.19
N ALA A 906 -16.37 -11.44 20.56
CA ALA A 906 -17.33 -10.40 20.28
C ALA A 906 -18.72 -10.84 20.73
N GLU A 907 -19.41 -10.01 21.53
CA GLU A 907 -20.85 -10.18 21.73
C GLU A 907 -21.56 -9.59 20.51
N VAL A 908 -22.15 -10.47 19.69
CA VAL A 908 -22.80 -10.12 18.44
C VAL A 908 -24.31 -10.12 18.65
N LYS A 909 -24.94 -9.00 18.35
CA LYS A 909 -26.38 -8.80 18.40
C LYS A 909 -26.90 -8.40 17.02
N LEU A 910 -27.76 -9.25 16.47
CA LEU A 910 -28.35 -9.12 15.14
C LEU A 910 -29.85 -8.85 15.24
N ARG A 911 -30.30 -7.68 14.79
CA ARG A 911 -31.73 -7.36 14.67
C ARG A 911 -32.30 -8.05 13.44
N LEU A 912 -33.18 -9.03 13.65
CA LEU A 912 -33.73 -9.90 12.61
C LEU A 912 -35.24 -10.04 12.79
N GLY A 913 -36.00 -10.02 11.70
CA GLY A 913 -37.46 -10.13 11.72
C GLY A 913 -37.99 -11.46 12.25
N ASN A 914 -37.16 -12.52 12.26
CA ASN A 914 -37.49 -13.82 12.84
C ASN A 914 -36.33 -14.38 13.69
N ALA A 915 -35.80 -13.57 14.62
CA ALA A 915 -34.66 -13.98 15.44
C ALA A 915 -34.86 -15.33 16.17
N ALA A 916 -36.07 -15.62 16.66
CA ALA A 916 -36.37 -16.84 17.40
C ALA A 916 -36.35 -18.13 16.56
N GLY A 917 -36.48 -18.02 15.23
CA GLY A 917 -36.44 -19.17 14.33
C GLY A 917 -35.05 -19.43 13.72
N LEU A 918 -34.02 -18.72 14.16
CA LEU A 918 -32.67 -18.80 13.61
C LEU A 918 -31.71 -19.39 14.65
N LYS A 919 -30.75 -20.15 14.14
CA LYS A 919 -29.65 -20.75 14.91
C LYS A 919 -28.32 -20.22 14.41
N VAL A 920 -27.30 -20.28 15.26
CA VAL A 920 -25.94 -19.88 14.94
C VAL A 920 -25.05 -21.12 14.91
N TYR A 921 -24.23 -21.27 13.88
CA TYR A 921 -23.28 -22.37 13.75
C TYR A 921 -21.87 -21.84 13.53
N ALA A 922 -20.91 -22.35 14.28
CA ALA A 922 -19.49 -22.13 14.01
C ALA A 922 -19.09 -22.91 12.74
N LEU A 923 -18.24 -22.33 11.89
CA LEU A 923 -17.85 -22.92 10.61
C LEU A 923 -16.36 -23.26 10.56
N ALA A 924 -16.04 -24.38 9.90
CA ALA A 924 -14.69 -24.66 9.41
C ALA A 924 -14.32 -23.69 8.28
N THR A 925 -13.04 -23.64 7.88
CA THR A 925 -12.62 -22.80 6.74
C THR A 925 -13.21 -23.23 5.39
N SER A 926 -13.75 -24.45 5.30
CA SER A 926 -14.53 -24.95 4.16
C SER A 926 -15.99 -24.48 4.13
N GLY A 927 -16.50 -23.93 5.25
CA GLY A 927 -17.90 -23.58 5.44
C GLY A 927 -18.74 -24.69 6.08
N ARG A 928 -18.14 -25.86 6.35
CA ARG A 928 -18.80 -26.94 7.09
C ARG A 928 -19.16 -26.51 8.50
N ARG A 929 -20.39 -26.78 8.93
CA ARG A 929 -20.84 -26.53 10.30
C ARG A 929 -20.07 -27.43 11.28
N LEU A 930 -19.45 -26.82 12.28
CA LEU A 930 -18.69 -27.51 13.33
C LEU A 930 -19.57 -27.82 14.54
N ALA A 931 -20.25 -26.80 15.05
CA ALA A 931 -21.12 -26.89 16.22
C ALA A 931 -22.16 -25.76 16.21
N GLU A 932 -23.31 -26.01 16.83
CA GLU A 932 -24.28 -24.96 17.16
C GLU A 932 -23.71 -24.09 18.29
N VAL A 933 -23.72 -22.77 18.11
CA VAL A 933 -23.27 -21.79 19.10
C VAL A 933 -24.47 -21.36 19.93
N PRO A 934 -24.39 -21.40 21.28
CA PRO A 934 -25.46 -20.92 22.12
C PRO A 934 -25.86 -19.48 21.77
N SER A 935 -27.14 -19.31 21.46
CA SER A 935 -27.72 -18.01 21.11
C SER A 935 -29.03 -17.79 21.85
N ARG A 936 -29.36 -16.53 22.11
CA ARG A 936 -30.59 -16.10 22.79
C ARG A 936 -31.28 -14.98 22.02
N VAL A 937 -32.54 -14.73 22.31
CA VAL A 937 -33.27 -13.58 21.76
C VAL A 937 -33.48 -12.52 22.85
N GLU A 938 -32.97 -11.32 22.61
CA GLU A 938 -33.12 -10.17 23.51
C GLU A 938 -33.62 -8.95 22.75
N GLY A 939 -34.77 -8.41 23.15
CA GLY A 939 -35.37 -7.24 22.51
C GLY A 939 -35.61 -7.43 21.00
N GLY A 940 -35.94 -8.65 20.57
CA GLY A 940 -36.15 -8.99 19.15
C GLY A 940 -34.86 -9.18 18.33
N ALA A 941 -33.68 -9.15 18.96
CA ALA A 941 -32.40 -9.42 18.31
C ALA A 941 -31.85 -10.80 18.72
N LEU A 942 -31.21 -11.50 17.79
CA LEU A 942 -30.46 -12.71 18.05
C LEU A 942 -29.09 -12.32 18.62
N VAL A 943 -28.76 -12.82 19.81
CA VAL A 943 -27.52 -12.51 20.54
C VAL A 943 -26.71 -13.77 20.77
N PHE A 944 -25.43 -13.74 20.44
CA PHE A 944 -24.47 -14.82 20.70
C PHE A 944 -23.06 -14.27 20.90
N THR A 945 -22.16 -15.10 21.42
CA THR A 945 -20.75 -14.77 21.54
C THR A 945 -19.99 -15.46 20.42
N ALA A 946 -19.36 -14.66 19.55
CA ALA A 946 -18.33 -15.16 18.65
C ALA A 946 -17.03 -15.29 19.46
N ASP A 947 -16.49 -16.50 19.59
CA ASP A 947 -15.25 -16.80 20.31
C ASP A 947 -14.23 -17.38 19.33
N ALA A 948 -13.15 -16.62 19.08
CA ALA A 948 -12.11 -17.02 18.15
C ALA A 948 -11.37 -18.29 18.60
N ALA A 949 -11.30 -18.56 19.92
CA ALA A 949 -10.62 -19.73 20.47
C ALA A 949 -11.44 -21.04 20.36
N GLY A 950 -12.70 -20.96 19.92
CA GLY A 950 -13.59 -22.10 19.70
C GLY A 950 -14.73 -22.18 20.71
N ALA A 951 -15.92 -22.54 20.23
CA ALA A 951 -17.17 -22.45 21.00
C ALA A 951 -17.45 -23.64 21.95
N ALA A 952 -16.68 -24.73 21.89
CA ALA A 952 -16.87 -25.90 22.75
C ALA A 952 -15.58 -26.70 22.94
N GLY A 953 -15.19 -26.92 24.21
CA GLY A 953 -14.11 -27.81 24.71
C GLY A 953 -13.22 -28.54 23.70
N GLY A 954 -12.11 -27.92 23.30
CA GLY A 954 -11.00 -28.57 22.59
C GLY A 954 -11.07 -28.57 21.06
N GLN A 955 -12.00 -27.81 20.47
CA GLN A 955 -12.12 -27.65 19.01
C GLN A 955 -11.14 -26.62 18.43
N THR A 956 -10.95 -26.70 17.10
CA THR A 956 -10.23 -25.71 16.29
C THR A 956 -10.76 -24.29 16.50
N ALA A 957 -9.88 -23.30 16.33
CA ALA A 957 -10.25 -21.88 16.26
C ALA A 957 -11.32 -21.62 15.18
N VAL A 958 -12.12 -20.56 15.38
CA VAL A 958 -13.28 -20.22 14.53
C VAL A 958 -13.19 -18.77 14.04
N LEU A 959 -13.27 -18.58 12.72
CA LEU A 959 -13.25 -17.26 12.07
C LEU A 959 -14.64 -16.82 11.57
N CYS A 960 -15.49 -17.80 11.25
CA CYS A 960 -16.76 -17.59 10.54
C CYS A 960 -17.90 -18.35 11.21
N TYR A 961 -19.10 -17.78 11.11
CA TYR A 961 -20.34 -18.30 11.66
C TYR A 961 -21.46 -18.20 10.61
N GLU A 962 -22.34 -19.18 10.56
CA GLU A 962 -23.58 -19.11 9.80
C GLU A 962 -24.75 -18.85 10.75
N VAL A 963 -25.59 -17.87 10.42
CA VAL A 963 -26.90 -17.71 11.04
C VAL A 963 -27.94 -18.18 10.04
N ALA A 964 -28.68 -19.23 10.37
CA ALA A 964 -29.65 -19.84 9.45
C ALA A 964 -30.85 -20.45 10.19
N GLY A 965 -31.98 -20.55 9.49
CA GLY A 965 -33.10 -21.37 9.95
C GLY A 965 -32.77 -22.87 9.96
N PRO A 966 -33.54 -23.69 10.69
CA PRO A 966 -33.41 -25.15 10.67
C PRO A 966 -33.61 -25.76 9.29
#